data_AF-A0A1U9JJM8-F1
#
_entry.id   AF-A0A1U9JJM8-F1
#
_cell.length_a   1.000
_cell.length_b   1.000
_cell.length_c   1.000
_cell.angle_alpha   90.00
_cell.angle_beta   90.00
_cell.angle_gamma   90.00
#
_symmetry.space_group_name_H-M   'P 1'
#
loop_
_entity.id
_entity.type
_entity.pdbx_description
1 polymer ?
#
loop_
_entity_poly.entity_id
_entity_poly.type
_entity_poly.pdbx_seq_one_letter_code
_entity_poly.pdbx_strand_id
1 'polypeptide(L)'
;MRKKLLASALFLALAPMFSSAGETIHVYPVPGIFFDEGAENQKGVASKISPEIGKILKANIRQNVSYAGQAISKSFSNLTQQIDAKNRYRTLAVSVQVTRASRFEVNKKDGTRDIYLPLTLSLYFSNPMTGEVLQSFNQTRVTTFTSTPDTIAAKIAQYTQQGFERTLDELLTHAASQFKPYVVEAAVKDTWKGYGILDKGYAAGIGKDDILLDADGNEIKIEHAGQDYAVATPIGGKISSGNRYARTSMMKLSDVKKPRVLVVVSDGNANLPDAVMSQLFADQLGADAQFAVLPLNTNYGKVQSAIDSNTQIGSAVSGQRELPDYFIRLVVPDVVEYEKPTNLAYKTQRHYKSWAFAELLAKNGQVLFARHADEDLQDIVTNGIGIAAADRREVVLKNVLVELADKFAKEVKFKPTTLEITDAESGQLWVNDTAQVLQSGQAVRIYREISKDVLVPTWEARVETREGSRIALRTQLEIAGSPPAPTRGDKILIDQINSPAGGAMRLAYCPNPKNQVGSQFVPRYDELAYAVATQAGFNMVNRSLKGLVERRVGSASGFRTNIKLPEAAFDQCLESLYRIDRVDSPCEGDACHTRYKVKTAFRQKQGETVSKQMILEHTFKTSGYQQNIDSTQLGQLQHAELYKDADELLTQTAKNLFQTK
;
A
#
# COMPACT_ATOMS: atom_id res chain seq x y z
N MET A 1 -5.47 -74.30 -38.29
CA MET A 1 -5.07 -72.92 -38.64
C MET A 1 -6.31 -72.13 -39.05
N ARG A 2 -6.85 -71.30 -38.16
CA ARG A 2 -7.98 -70.40 -38.45
C ARG A 2 -7.75 -69.07 -37.75
N LYS A 3 -7.57 -68.01 -38.53
CA LYS A 3 -7.76 -66.62 -38.10
C LYS A 3 -9.18 -66.22 -38.49
N LYS A 4 -10.00 -65.83 -37.52
CA LYS A 4 -11.20 -65.02 -37.73
C LYS A 4 -11.22 -63.94 -36.64
N LEU A 5 -11.32 -62.70 -37.10
CA LEU A 5 -11.65 -61.53 -36.31
C LEU A 5 -13.05 -61.72 -35.69
N LEU A 6 -13.20 -61.29 -34.44
CA LEU A 6 -14.49 -60.96 -33.86
C LEU A 6 -14.30 -59.79 -32.90
N ALA A 7 -15.00 -58.71 -33.25
CA ALA A 7 -15.11 -57.49 -32.48
C ALA A 7 -15.81 -57.76 -31.14
N SER A 8 -15.39 -57.05 -30.09
CA SER A 8 -16.18 -56.88 -28.87
C SER A 8 -16.17 -55.40 -28.52
N ALA A 9 -17.37 -54.84 -28.50
CA ALA A 9 -17.68 -53.47 -28.20
C ALA A 9 -17.41 -53.16 -26.73
N LEU A 10 -16.68 -52.07 -26.47
CA LEU A 10 -16.60 -51.46 -25.15
C LEU A 10 -17.44 -50.18 -25.19
N PHE A 11 -18.60 -50.23 -24.53
CA PHE A 11 -19.42 -49.05 -24.21
C PHE A 11 -18.64 -48.17 -23.22
N LEU A 12 -17.94 -47.15 -23.71
CA LEU A 12 -17.52 -46.01 -22.90
C LEU A 12 -18.70 -45.04 -22.80
N ALA A 13 -19.33 -45.01 -21.63
CA ALA A 13 -20.23 -43.94 -21.24
C ALA A 13 -19.43 -42.63 -21.16
N LEU A 14 -19.42 -41.86 -22.25
CA LEU A 14 -19.05 -40.45 -22.26
C LEU A 14 -20.09 -39.69 -21.43
N ALA A 15 -19.77 -39.42 -20.16
CA ALA A 15 -20.41 -38.33 -19.45
C ALA A 15 -20.11 -37.05 -20.25
N PRO A 16 -21.13 -36.27 -20.68
CA PRO A 16 -20.87 -35.00 -21.31
C PRO A 16 -20.22 -34.10 -20.25
N MET A 17 -18.93 -33.82 -20.43
CA MET A 17 -18.34 -32.60 -19.89
C MET A 17 -19.12 -31.46 -20.54
N PHE A 18 -20.13 -30.96 -19.86
CA PHE A 18 -20.65 -29.63 -20.15
C PHE A 18 -19.52 -28.66 -19.83
N SER A 19 -18.67 -28.38 -20.83
CA SER A 19 -18.01 -27.09 -20.86
C SER A 19 -19.14 -26.07 -20.93
N SER A 20 -19.35 -25.31 -19.86
CA SER A 20 -20.12 -24.08 -19.99
C SER A 20 -19.46 -23.30 -21.14
N ALA A 21 -20.26 -22.94 -22.15
CA ALA A 21 -19.81 -22.03 -23.19
C ALA A 21 -19.18 -20.83 -22.49
N GLY A 22 -17.90 -20.53 -22.80
CA GLY A 22 -17.12 -19.53 -22.09
C GLY A 22 -17.79 -18.16 -22.18
N GLU A 23 -18.43 -17.74 -21.11
CA GLU A 23 -19.12 -16.46 -21.05
C GLU A 23 -18.09 -15.33 -20.94
N THR A 24 -18.08 -14.48 -21.97
CA THR A 24 -17.12 -13.41 -22.19
C THR A 24 -17.17 -12.32 -21.11
N ILE A 25 -16.01 -11.94 -20.57
CA ILE A 25 -15.87 -10.79 -19.66
C ILE A 25 -15.80 -9.52 -20.49
N HIS A 26 -16.61 -8.54 -20.12
CA HIS A 26 -16.73 -7.26 -20.80
C HIS A 26 -15.89 -6.16 -20.14
N VAL A 27 -15.50 -5.17 -20.93
CA VAL A 27 -14.81 -3.95 -20.50
C VAL A 27 -15.70 -2.75 -20.79
N TYR A 28 -16.01 -1.96 -19.77
CA TYR A 28 -16.76 -0.71 -19.88
C TYR A 28 -15.80 0.49 -19.71
N PRO A 29 -15.55 1.28 -20.77
CA PRO A 29 -14.81 2.52 -20.67
C PRO A 29 -15.64 3.55 -19.91
N VAL A 30 -15.21 3.95 -18.71
CA VAL A 30 -15.93 4.96 -17.93
C VAL A 30 -15.80 6.32 -18.64
N PRO A 31 -16.92 7.03 -18.91
CA PRO A 31 -16.90 8.29 -19.64
C PRO A 31 -16.39 9.44 -18.76
N GLY A 32 -15.06 9.58 -18.67
CA GLY A 32 -14.42 10.65 -17.91
C GLY A 32 -12.89 10.53 -17.85
N ILE A 33 -12.22 11.65 -17.66
CA ILE A 33 -10.83 11.71 -17.21
C ILE A 33 -10.84 12.30 -15.80
N PHE A 34 -10.30 11.55 -14.84
CA PHE A 34 -10.32 11.93 -13.43
C PHE A 34 -8.98 12.55 -13.04
N PHE A 35 -9.00 13.56 -12.17
CA PHE A 35 -7.80 14.27 -11.76
C PHE A 35 -7.59 14.08 -10.27
N ASP A 36 -6.42 13.58 -9.88
CA ASP A 36 -5.99 13.46 -8.48
C ASP A 36 -5.48 14.81 -7.98
N GLU A 37 -6.43 15.72 -7.72
CA GLU A 37 -6.13 17.10 -7.30
C GLU A 37 -5.86 17.21 -5.79
N GLY A 38 -5.73 16.08 -5.09
CA GLY A 38 -5.96 16.02 -3.65
C GLY A 38 -7.43 16.28 -3.32
N ALA A 39 -7.95 15.71 -2.24
CA ALA A 39 -9.31 16.05 -1.83
C ALA A 39 -9.31 17.51 -1.31
N GLU A 40 -10.25 18.35 -1.79
CA GLU A 40 -10.38 19.77 -1.39
C GLU A 40 -10.46 19.97 0.14
N ASN A 41 -10.80 18.92 0.89
CA ASN A 41 -10.95 18.92 2.35
C ASN A 41 -9.79 18.25 3.13
N GLN A 42 -8.72 17.80 2.46
CA GLN A 42 -7.56 17.17 3.11
C GLN A 42 -6.40 18.16 3.25
N LYS A 43 -6.30 18.81 4.42
CA LYS A 43 -5.09 19.57 4.80
C LYS A 43 -3.85 18.69 4.64
N GLY A 44 -2.89 19.13 3.83
CA GLY A 44 -1.58 18.47 3.65
C GLY A 44 -1.42 17.61 2.39
N VAL A 45 -2.45 17.43 1.56
CA VAL A 45 -2.34 16.73 0.27
C VAL A 45 -2.31 17.76 -0.85
N ALA A 46 -1.10 18.24 -1.20
CA ALA A 46 -0.95 19.16 -2.32
C ALA A 46 -1.19 18.42 -3.64
N SER A 47 -2.10 18.94 -4.48
CA SER A 47 -2.26 18.53 -5.86
C SER A 47 -0.89 18.45 -6.56
N LYS A 48 -0.59 17.31 -7.19
CA LYS A 48 0.59 17.16 -8.06
C LYS A 48 0.31 17.61 -9.50
N ILE A 49 -0.83 18.27 -9.70
CA ILE A 49 -1.30 18.81 -10.97
C ILE A 49 -1.22 20.33 -10.87
N SER A 50 -0.28 20.90 -11.60
CA SER A 50 -0.10 22.35 -11.70
C SER A 50 -1.39 22.99 -12.23
N PRO A 51 -1.84 24.13 -11.67
CA PRO A 51 -3.07 24.78 -12.10
C PRO A 51 -3.10 25.15 -13.59
N GLU A 52 -1.95 25.52 -14.16
CA GLU A 52 -1.81 25.86 -15.58
C GLU A 52 -2.12 24.65 -16.49
N ILE A 53 -1.44 23.52 -16.25
CA ILE A 53 -1.60 22.30 -17.04
C ILE A 53 -2.98 21.66 -16.78
N GLY A 54 -3.44 21.69 -15.53
CA GLY A 54 -4.77 21.22 -15.16
C GLY A 54 -5.87 21.97 -15.93
N LYS A 55 -5.76 23.30 -16.08
CA LYS A 55 -6.69 24.08 -16.91
C LYS A 55 -6.67 23.66 -18.38
N ILE A 56 -5.50 23.41 -18.96
CA ILE A 56 -5.38 22.95 -20.36
C ILE A 56 -6.10 21.61 -20.54
N LEU A 57 -5.80 20.62 -19.69
CA LEU A 57 -6.40 19.29 -19.78
C LEU A 57 -7.92 19.32 -19.56
N LYS A 58 -8.41 20.16 -18.63
CA LYS A 58 -9.84 20.34 -18.37
C LYS A 58 -10.55 21.10 -19.50
N ALA A 59 -9.92 22.08 -20.12
CA ALA A 59 -10.46 22.78 -21.28
C ALA A 59 -10.70 21.82 -22.46
N ASN A 60 -9.82 20.83 -22.63
CA ASN A 60 -9.91 19.81 -23.67
C ASN A 60 -10.62 18.52 -23.22
N ILE A 61 -11.36 18.54 -22.11
CA ILE A 61 -11.88 17.31 -21.48
C ILE A 61 -12.73 16.45 -22.43
N ARG A 62 -13.56 17.06 -23.28
CA ARG A 62 -14.41 16.33 -24.24
C ARG A 62 -13.58 15.59 -25.28
N GLN A 63 -12.52 16.23 -25.79
CA GLN A 63 -11.58 15.61 -26.72
C GLN A 63 -10.82 14.48 -26.03
N ASN A 64 -10.33 14.70 -24.81
CA ASN A 64 -9.58 13.71 -24.04
C ASN A 64 -10.42 12.47 -23.71
N VAL A 65 -11.69 12.65 -23.32
CA VAL A 65 -12.64 11.55 -23.08
C VAL A 65 -12.93 10.78 -24.37
N SER A 66 -13.17 11.49 -25.49
CA SER A 66 -13.42 10.85 -26.79
C SER A 66 -12.21 10.03 -27.25
N TYR A 67 -11.01 10.60 -27.14
CA TYR A 67 -9.76 9.92 -27.48
C TYR A 67 -9.56 8.68 -26.59
N ALA A 68 -9.73 8.82 -25.28
CA ALA A 68 -9.56 7.70 -24.35
C ALA A 68 -10.54 6.56 -24.64
N GLY A 69 -11.81 6.86 -24.92
CA GLY A 69 -12.80 5.86 -25.33
C GLY A 69 -12.37 5.10 -26.59
N GLN A 70 -11.87 5.81 -27.61
CA GLN A 70 -11.35 5.19 -28.84
C GLN A 70 -10.10 4.34 -28.59
N ALA A 71 -9.15 4.84 -27.81
CA ALA A 71 -7.90 4.14 -27.51
C ALA A 71 -8.14 2.88 -26.68
N ILE A 72 -9.00 2.94 -25.66
CA ILE A 72 -9.46 1.76 -24.90
C ILE A 72 -10.14 0.78 -25.86
N SER A 73 -10.99 1.28 -26.76
CA SER A 73 -11.72 0.41 -27.70
C SER A 73 -10.82 -0.35 -28.67
N LYS A 74 -9.65 0.23 -29.02
CA LYS A 74 -8.64 -0.44 -29.84
C LYS A 74 -7.84 -1.48 -29.05
N SER A 75 -7.71 -1.29 -27.74
CA SER A 75 -6.82 -2.09 -26.89
C SER A 75 -7.50 -3.33 -26.30
N PHE A 76 -8.84 -3.35 -26.19
CA PHE A 76 -9.60 -4.46 -25.59
C PHE A 76 -10.72 -4.93 -26.52
N SER A 77 -10.86 -6.24 -26.70
CA SER A 77 -11.76 -6.84 -27.70
C SER A 77 -13.22 -7.00 -27.26
N ASN A 78 -13.50 -7.02 -25.96
CA ASN A 78 -14.82 -7.35 -25.41
C ASN A 78 -15.50 -6.13 -24.77
N LEU A 79 -15.67 -5.06 -25.54
CA LEU A 79 -16.22 -3.83 -24.99
C LEU A 79 -17.73 -3.94 -24.78
N THR A 80 -18.22 -3.27 -23.75
CA THR A 80 -19.64 -2.94 -23.62
C THR A 80 -19.81 -1.44 -23.49
N GLN A 81 -20.86 -0.90 -24.12
CA GLN A 81 -21.21 0.52 -24.00
C GLN A 81 -22.23 0.78 -22.89
N GLN A 82 -22.80 -0.28 -22.31
CA GLN A 82 -23.79 -0.16 -21.24
C GLN A 82 -23.54 -1.22 -20.16
N ILE A 83 -23.79 -0.83 -18.91
CA ILE A 83 -23.85 -1.76 -17.79
C ILE A 83 -25.32 -1.87 -17.36
N ASP A 84 -25.85 -3.09 -17.42
CA ASP A 84 -27.24 -3.41 -17.09
C ASP A 84 -27.33 -4.67 -16.21
N ALA A 85 -28.55 -5.08 -15.86
CA ALA A 85 -28.77 -6.26 -15.02
C ALA A 85 -28.21 -7.56 -15.61
N LYS A 86 -28.06 -7.66 -16.93
CA LYS A 86 -27.61 -8.88 -17.63
C LYS A 86 -26.09 -9.01 -17.65
N ASN A 87 -25.35 -7.90 -17.74
CA ASN A 87 -23.90 -7.92 -17.92
C ASN A 87 -23.08 -7.35 -16.75
N ARG A 88 -23.71 -6.67 -15.77
CA ARG A 88 -23.01 -5.96 -14.68
C ARG A 88 -22.05 -6.82 -13.87
N TYR A 89 -22.30 -8.12 -13.76
CA TYR A 89 -21.48 -9.06 -12.98
C TYR A 89 -20.26 -9.59 -13.72
N ARG A 90 -20.23 -9.38 -15.04
CA ARG A 90 -19.13 -9.81 -15.94
C ARG A 90 -18.48 -8.63 -16.63
N THR A 91 -18.72 -7.43 -16.13
CA THR A 91 -18.19 -6.19 -16.70
C THR A 91 -17.18 -5.57 -15.74
N LEU A 92 -16.01 -5.23 -16.26
CA LEU A 92 -15.00 -4.44 -15.57
C LEU A 92 -15.07 -3.00 -16.05
N ALA A 93 -15.18 -2.06 -15.12
CA ALA A 93 -15.09 -0.64 -15.43
C ALA A 93 -13.63 -0.21 -15.54
N VAL A 94 -13.30 0.51 -16.60
CA VAL A 94 -11.95 1.03 -16.86
C VAL A 94 -11.97 2.55 -16.79
N SER A 95 -11.17 3.12 -15.87
CA SER A 95 -11.07 4.57 -15.68
C SER A 95 -9.64 5.07 -15.87
N VAL A 96 -9.51 6.22 -16.55
CA VAL A 96 -8.24 6.92 -16.78
C VAL A 96 -8.13 8.10 -15.84
N GLN A 97 -7.00 8.23 -15.16
CA GLN A 97 -6.75 9.29 -14.19
C GLN A 97 -5.43 10.00 -14.47
N VAL A 98 -5.41 11.32 -14.28
CA VAL A 98 -4.20 12.13 -14.26
C VAL A 98 -3.75 12.23 -12.80
N THR A 99 -2.59 11.66 -12.48
CA THR A 99 -2.04 11.64 -11.11
C THR A 99 -0.87 12.61 -10.93
N ARG A 100 -0.28 13.09 -12.03
CA ARG A 100 0.71 14.19 -12.04
C ARG A 100 0.60 14.97 -13.32
N ALA A 101 0.67 16.28 -13.24
CA ALA A 101 0.91 17.11 -14.42
C ALA A 101 1.60 18.41 -13.97
N SER A 102 2.91 18.50 -14.11
CA SER A 102 3.68 19.64 -13.58
C SER A 102 4.61 20.25 -14.62
N ARG A 103 5.17 21.42 -14.29
CA ARG A 103 6.10 22.17 -15.13
C ARG A 103 7.33 22.50 -14.32
N PHE A 104 8.49 22.25 -14.92
CA PHE A 104 9.76 22.78 -14.45
C PHE A 104 10.39 23.60 -15.57
N GLU A 105 11.11 24.65 -15.20
CA GLU A 105 11.83 25.47 -16.16
C GLU A 105 13.24 25.80 -15.70
N VAL A 106 14.17 25.84 -16.65
CA VAL A 106 15.56 26.26 -16.44
C VAL A 106 15.85 27.42 -17.37
N ASN A 107 16.20 28.58 -16.78
CA ASN A 107 16.58 29.76 -17.54
C ASN A 107 18.00 29.61 -18.08
N LYS A 108 18.19 29.83 -19.39
CA LYS A 108 19.49 29.84 -20.04
C LYS A 108 20.05 31.27 -20.14
N LYS A 109 21.38 31.36 -20.24
CA LYS A 109 22.10 32.64 -20.37
C LYS A 109 21.77 33.39 -21.66
N ASP A 110 21.30 32.67 -22.69
CA ASP A 110 20.90 33.22 -24.00
C ASP A 110 19.45 33.77 -24.01
N GLY A 111 18.77 33.80 -22.86
CA GLY A 111 17.40 34.29 -22.73
C GLY A 111 16.32 33.26 -23.10
N THR A 112 16.69 32.05 -23.51
CA THR A 112 15.75 30.94 -23.70
C THR A 112 15.50 30.18 -22.39
N ARG A 113 14.46 29.35 -22.38
CA ARG A 113 14.13 28.47 -21.24
C ARG A 113 13.97 27.04 -21.71
N ASP A 114 14.55 26.11 -20.96
CA ASP A 114 14.23 24.68 -21.09
C ASP A 114 13.03 24.37 -20.22
N ILE A 115 11.99 23.81 -20.82
CA ILE A 115 10.73 23.45 -20.17
C ILE A 115 10.63 21.94 -20.10
N TYR A 116 10.23 21.44 -18.94
CA TYR A 116 10.00 20.02 -18.65
C TYR A 116 8.55 19.86 -18.18
N LEU A 117 7.80 19.01 -18.88
CA LEU A 117 6.39 18.72 -18.61
C LEU A 117 6.21 17.22 -18.28
N PRO A 118 6.48 16.80 -17.04
CA PRO A 118 6.11 15.46 -16.57
C PRO A 118 4.59 15.32 -16.43
N LEU A 119 4.05 14.30 -17.09
CA LEU A 119 2.66 13.87 -17.04
C LEU A 119 2.62 12.40 -16.63
N THR A 120 1.82 12.08 -15.61
CA THR A 120 1.56 10.70 -15.18
C THR A 120 0.09 10.38 -15.31
N LEU A 121 -0.19 9.27 -16.01
CA LEU A 121 -1.53 8.70 -16.14
C LEU A 121 -1.60 7.37 -15.39
N SER A 122 -2.79 7.10 -14.85
CA SER A 122 -3.14 5.86 -14.14
C SER A 122 -4.39 5.25 -14.77
N LEU A 123 -4.39 3.94 -14.97
CA LEU A 123 -5.50 3.17 -15.49
C LEU A 123 -5.96 2.18 -14.41
N TYR A 124 -7.25 2.18 -14.08
CA TYR A 124 -7.82 1.29 -13.06
C TYR A 124 -8.88 0.39 -13.68
N PHE A 125 -8.78 -0.91 -13.43
CA PHE A 125 -9.82 -1.91 -13.65
C PHE A 125 -10.55 -2.17 -12.33
N SER A 126 -11.83 -1.81 -12.27
CA SER A 126 -12.64 -1.96 -11.07
C SER A 126 -13.90 -2.77 -11.32
N ASN A 127 -14.35 -3.50 -10.31
CA ASN A 127 -15.68 -4.08 -10.28
C ASN A 127 -16.71 -2.94 -10.03
N PRO A 128 -17.61 -2.65 -10.98
CA PRO A 128 -18.57 -1.54 -10.87
C PRO A 128 -19.62 -1.75 -9.77
N MET A 129 -19.80 -2.98 -9.27
CA MET A 129 -20.78 -3.30 -8.24
C MET A 129 -20.22 -3.16 -6.83
N THR A 130 -18.95 -3.56 -6.63
CA THR A 130 -18.31 -3.61 -5.31
C THR A 130 -17.35 -2.44 -5.06
N GLY A 131 -16.91 -1.78 -6.12
CA GLY A 131 -15.86 -0.75 -6.06
C GLY A 131 -14.45 -1.26 -5.83
N GLU A 132 -14.27 -2.57 -5.90
CA GLU A 132 -12.95 -3.18 -5.78
C GLU A 132 -12.11 -2.87 -7.01
N VAL A 133 -10.94 -2.27 -6.81
CA VAL A 133 -9.91 -2.18 -7.86
C VAL A 133 -9.22 -3.53 -7.94
N LEU A 134 -9.38 -4.19 -9.08
CA LEU A 134 -8.78 -5.50 -9.35
C LEU A 134 -7.34 -5.38 -9.85
N GLN A 135 -7.06 -4.32 -10.62
CA GLN A 135 -5.73 -4.03 -11.13
C GLN A 135 -5.58 -2.54 -11.47
N SER A 136 -4.37 -2.02 -11.32
CA SER A 136 -3.99 -0.67 -11.74
C SER A 136 -2.67 -0.68 -12.50
N PHE A 137 -2.52 0.27 -13.42
CA PHE A 137 -1.32 0.50 -14.21
C PHE A 137 -1.00 1.99 -14.24
N ASN A 138 0.27 2.36 -14.27
CA ASN A 138 0.70 3.76 -14.32
C ASN A 138 1.77 3.97 -15.40
N GLN A 139 1.77 5.13 -16.03
CA GLN A 139 2.81 5.54 -16.99
C GLN A 139 3.15 7.01 -16.80
N THR A 140 4.45 7.32 -16.72
CA THR A 140 4.96 8.70 -16.64
C THR A 140 5.77 9.01 -17.89
N ARG A 141 5.50 10.18 -18.49
CA ARG A 141 6.29 10.73 -19.58
C ARG A 141 6.73 12.16 -19.27
N VAL A 142 8.01 12.46 -19.49
CA VAL A 142 8.55 13.83 -19.38
C VAL A 142 8.75 14.38 -20.79
N THR A 143 7.97 15.39 -21.16
CA THR A 143 8.17 16.09 -22.44
C THR A 143 9.08 17.30 -22.23
N THR A 144 10.14 17.40 -23.02
CA THR A 144 11.14 18.47 -22.91
C THR A 144 11.21 19.31 -24.17
N PHE A 145 11.35 20.63 -24.03
CA PHE A 145 11.56 21.54 -25.15
C PHE A 145 12.21 22.86 -24.70
N THR A 146 12.98 23.49 -25.59
CA THR A 146 13.52 24.83 -25.39
C THR A 146 12.61 25.86 -26.08
N SER A 147 12.37 27.01 -25.42
CA SER A 147 11.59 28.09 -26.02
C SER A 147 11.98 29.48 -25.52
N THR A 148 11.67 30.50 -26.33
CA THR A 148 11.67 31.89 -25.91
C THR A 148 10.44 32.19 -25.06
N PRO A 149 10.49 33.16 -24.11
CA PRO A 149 9.38 33.48 -23.21
C PRO A 149 8.02 33.64 -23.90
N ASP A 150 7.98 34.32 -25.04
CA ASP A 150 6.75 34.66 -25.77
C ASP A 150 6.02 33.44 -26.36
N THR A 151 6.71 32.33 -26.55
CA THR A 151 6.16 31.13 -27.19
C THR A 151 5.90 29.97 -26.22
N ILE A 152 6.30 30.11 -24.95
CA ILE A 152 6.22 29.04 -23.96
C ILE A 152 4.78 28.58 -23.75
N ALA A 153 3.83 29.49 -23.52
CA ALA A 153 2.46 29.13 -23.18
C ALA A 153 1.77 28.29 -24.29
N ALA A 154 1.94 28.69 -25.55
CA ALA A 154 1.39 27.95 -26.68
C ALA A 154 2.00 26.55 -26.82
N LYS A 155 3.32 26.44 -26.66
CA LYS A 155 4.02 25.13 -26.68
C LYS A 155 3.63 24.25 -25.51
N ILE A 156 3.42 24.81 -24.31
CA ILE A 156 2.92 24.04 -23.16
C ILE A 156 1.57 23.42 -23.48
N ALA A 157 0.62 24.19 -24.02
CA ALA A 157 -0.69 23.67 -24.38
C ALA A 157 -0.60 22.54 -25.42
N GLN A 158 0.19 22.75 -26.48
CA GLN A 158 0.41 21.76 -27.53
C GLN A 158 1.06 20.47 -26.98
N TYR A 159 2.17 20.58 -26.27
CA TYR A 159 2.92 19.43 -25.77
C TYR A 159 2.21 18.72 -24.62
N THR A 160 1.38 19.42 -23.84
CA THR A 160 0.51 18.78 -22.85
C THR A 160 -0.48 17.85 -23.52
N GLN A 161 -1.15 18.29 -24.59
CA GLN A 161 -2.14 17.48 -25.30
C GLN A 161 -1.49 16.26 -25.98
N GLN A 162 -0.39 16.48 -26.71
CA GLN A 162 0.36 15.38 -27.35
C GLN A 162 0.95 14.42 -26.30
N GLY A 163 1.40 14.96 -25.17
CA GLY A 163 1.90 14.19 -24.03
C GLY A 163 0.81 13.28 -23.46
N PHE A 164 -0.41 13.78 -23.30
CA PHE A 164 -1.56 13.00 -22.82
C PHE A 164 -1.86 11.81 -23.72
N GLU A 165 -2.02 12.04 -25.03
CA GLU A 165 -2.37 11.00 -25.99
C GLU A 165 -1.30 9.90 -26.06
N ARG A 166 -0.02 10.27 -26.17
CA ARG A 166 1.09 9.29 -26.20
C ARG A 166 1.22 8.51 -24.90
N THR A 167 1.09 9.18 -23.76
CA THR A 167 1.20 8.51 -22.45
C THR A 167 0.05 7.52 -22.27
N LEU A 168 -1.16 7.85 -22.76
CA LEU A 168 -2.30 6.97 -22.70
C LEU A 168 -2.13 5.74 -23.60
N ASP A 169 -1.62 5.91 -24.82
CA ASP A 169 -1.39 4.79 -25.74
C ASP A 169 -0.35 3.81 -25.19
N GLU A 170 0.75 4.32 -24.63
CA GLU A 170 1.78 3.51 -23.96
C GLU A 170 1.19 2.74 -22.76
N LEU A 171 0.42 3.43 -21.93
CA LEU A 171 -0.25 2.84 -20.76
C LEU A 171 -1.23 1.73 -21.16
N LEU A 172 -2.05 1.96 -22.18
CA LEU A 172 -3.03 0.98 -22.66
C LEU A 172 -2.36 -0.22 -23.33
N THR A 173 -1.29 -0.01 -24.09
CA THR A 173 -0.49 -1.10 -24.67
C THR A 173 0.07 -2.01 -23.57
N HIS A 174 0.63 -1.40 -22.52
CA HIS A 174 1.14 -2.14 -21.38
C HIS A 174 0.02 -2.90 -20.65
N ALA A 175 -1.09 -2.23 -20.34
CA ALA A 175 -2.23 -2.83 -19.65
C ALA A 175 -2.84 -4.00 -20.43
N ALA A 176 -3.03 -3.84 -21.75
CA ALA A 176 -3.58 -4.88 -22.62
C ALA A 176 -2.70 -6.15 -22.64
N SER A 177 -1.38 -6.02 -22.59
CA SER A 177 -0.45 -7.16 -22.54
C SER A 177 -0.60 -8.02 -21.26
N GLN A 178 -1.10 -7.41 -20.19
CA GLN A 178 -1.28 -8.06 -18.88
C GLN A 178 -2.75 -8.37 -18.56
N PHE A 179 -3.69 -7.94 -19.40
CA PHE A 179 -5.13 -8.10 -19.17
C PHE A 179 -5.57 -9.55 -19.38
N LYS A 180 -5.73 -10.30 -18.27
CA LYS A 180 -6.11 -11.72 -18.28
C LYS A 180 -7.23 -12.00 -17.25
N PRO A 181 -8.43 -11.44 -17.43
CA PRO A 181 -9.52 -11.63 -16.49
C PRO A 181 -10.10 -13.05 -16.61
N TYR A 182 -10.66 -13.57 -15.53
CA TYR A 182 -11.34 -14.86 -15.48
C TYR A 182 -12.55 -14.82 -14.55
N VAL A 183 -13.52 -15.72 -14.78
CA VAL A 183 -14.71 -15.87 -13.94
C VAL A 183 -14.46 -16.97 -12.92
N VAL A 184 -14.75 -16.66 -11.65
CA VAL A 184 -14.80 -17.62 -10.55
C VAL A 184 -16.27 -17.86 -10.23
N GLU A 185 -16.70 -19.12 -10.22
CA GLU A 185 -18.09 -19.50 -9.93
C GLU A 185 -18.12 -20.67 -8.94
N ALA A 186 -18.98 -20.61 -7.93
CA ALA A 186 -19.17 -21.64 -6.92
C ALA A 186 -20.66 -21.88 -6.62
N ALA A 187 -20.99 -23.11 -6.24
CA ALA A 187 -22.33 -23.50 -5.81
C ALA A 187 -22.41 -23.61 -4.29
N VAL A 188 -23.56 -23.25 -3.72
CA VAL A 188 -23.87 -23.49 -2.31
C VAL A 188 -24.15 -24.99 -2.15
N LYS A 189 -23.17 -25.72 -1.60
CA LYS A 189 -23.28 -27.16 -1.34
C LYS A 189 -24.23 -27.45 -0.18
N ASP A 190 -24.17 -26.62 0.86
CA ASP A 190 -25.00 -26.78 2.06
C ASP A 190 -25.25 -25.44 2.75
N THR A 191 -26.20 -25.40 3.67
CA THR A 191 -26.45 -24.25 4.55
C THR A 191 -26.39 -24.68 6.01
N TRP A 192 -25.74 -23.89 6.85
CA TRP A 192 -25.61 -24.16 8.27
C TRP A 192 -25.88 -22.90 9.06
N LYS A 193 -26.97 -22.86 9.84
CA LYS A 193 -27.29 -21.77 10.80
C LYS A 193 -27.22 -20.34 10.22
N GLY A 194 -27.58 -20.18 8.94
CA GLY A 194 -27.55 -18.89 8.23
C GLY A 194 -26.30 -18.65 7.37
N TYR A 195 -25.30 -19.53 7.45
CA TYR A 195 -24.13 -19.56 6.58
C TYR A 195 -24.38 -20.45 5.37
N GLY A 196 -23.87 -20.07 4.20
CA GLY A 196 -23.75 -20.97 3.05
C GLY A 196 -22.35 -21.54 2.97
N ILE A 197 -22.27 -22.84 2.69
CA ILE A 197 -21.02 -23.56 2.48
C ILE A 197 -20.86 -23.78 0.97
N LEU A 198 -19.89 -23.12 0.37
CA LEU A 198 -19.60 -23.20 -1.05
C LEU A 198 -18.71 -24.40 -1.36
N ASP A 199 -18.89 -24.97 -2.56
CA ASP A 199 -18.15 -26.13 -3.06
C ASP A 199 -16.73 -25.82 -3.56
N LYS A 200 -16.28 -24.56 -3.41
CA LYS A 200 -14.98 -24.07 -3.86
C LYS A 200 -14.41 -23.06 -2.88
N GLY A 201 -13.07 -23.01 -2.82
CA GLY A 201 -12.31 -22.10 -1.97
C GLY A 201 -11.13 -21.47 -2.69
N TYR A 202 -10.00 -21.32 -1.99
CA TYR A 202 -8.78 -20.69 -2.49
C TYR A 202 -8.28 -21.31 -3.79
N ALA A 203 -8.39 -22.63 -3.96
CA ALA A 203 -7.93 -23.33 -5.16
C ALA A 203 -8.68 -22.88 -6.44
N ALA A 204 -9.92 -22.41 -6.28
CA ALA A 204 -10.72 -21.86 -7.36
C ALA A 204 -10.62 -20.34 -7.50
N GLY A 205 -9.86 -19.67 -6.62
CA GLY A 205 -9.73 -18.21 -6.61
C GLY A 205 -10.77 -17.48 -5.76
N ILE A 206 -11.38 -18.14 -4.77
CA ILE A 206 -12.24 -17.49 -3.76
C ILE A 206 -11.44 -17.18 -2.51
N GLY A 207 -11.45 -15.92 -2.09
CA GLY A 207 -10.76 -15.42 -0.90
C GLY A 207 -11.71 -14.79 0.12
N LYS A 208 -11.20 -14.57 1.33
CA LYS A 208 -11.91 -13.83 2.39
C LYS A 208 -12.24 -12.41 1.90
N ASP A 209 -13.41 -11.92 2.30
CA ASP A 209 -13.99 -10.62 1.94
C ASP A 209 -14.35 -10.44 0.47
N ASP A 210 -14.22 -11.49 -0.37
CA ASP A 210 -14.79 -11.49 -1.71
C ASP A 210 -16.31 -11.34 -1.64
N ILE A 211 -16.87 -10.60 -2.59
CA ILE A 211 -18.31 -10.56 -2.85
C ILE A 211 -18.60 -11.34 -4.13
N LEU A 212 -19.51 -12.31 -4.05
CA LEU A 212 -19.97 -13.08 -5.20
C LEU A 212 -21.47 -12.84 -5.40
N LEU A 213 -21.93 -12.96 -6.65
CA LEU A 213 -23.27 -12.59 -7.06
C LEU A 213 -23.92 -13.72 -7.86
N ASP A 214 -25.21 -13.98 -7.63
CA ASP A 214 -25.98 -14.92 -8.44
C ASP A 214 -26.59 -14.25 -9.68
N ALA A 215 -27.36 -15.01 -10.46
CA ALA A 215 -28.00 -14.52 -11.68
C ALA A 215 -29.10 -13.48 -11.42
N ASP A 216 -29.74 -13.52 -10.25
CA ASP A 216 -30.79 -12.58 -9.84
C ASP A 216 -30.20 -11.31 -9.20
N GLY A 217 -28.90 -11.35 -8.88
CA GLY A 217 -28.16 -10.26 -8.31
C GLY A 217 -28.12 -10.22 -6.79
N ASN A 218 -28.44 -11.33 -6.14
CA ASN A 218 -28.24 -11.47 -4.71
C ASN A 218 -26.74 -11.58 -4.43
N GLU A 219 -26.29 -10.89 -3.39
CA GLU A 219 -24.88 -10.82 -3.01
C GLU A 219 -24.60 -11.68 -1.78
N ILE A 220 -23.48 -12.40 -1.84
CA ILE A 220 -22.91 -13.10 -0.70
C ILE A 220 -21.51 -12.57 -0.43
N LYS A 221 -21.17 -12.45 0.85
CA LYS A 221 -19.83 -12.11 1.31
C LYS A 221 -19.13 -13.36 1.81
N ILE A 222 -17.88 -13.56 1.40
CA ILE A 222 -17.06 -14.65 1.91
C ILE A 222 -16.46 -14.27 3.27
N GLU A 223 -16.86 -14.97 4.32
CA GLU A 223 -16.33 -14.75 5.68
C GLU A 223 -15.09 -15.61 5.97
N HIS A 224 -14.97 -16.74 5.29
CA HIS A 224 -13.79 -17.62 5.33
C HIS A 224 -13.67 -18.41 4.03
N ALA A 225 -12.44 -18.72 3.62
CA ALA A 225 -12.17 -19.66 2.56
C ALA A 225 -11.15 -20.69 3.05
N GLY A 226 -11.41 -21.96 2.78
CA GLY A 226 -10.43 -23.04 2.87
C GLY A 226 -9.85 -23.35 1.49
N GLN A 227 -9.15 -24.47 1.36
CA GLN A 227 -8.58 -24.89 0.09
C GLN A 227 -9.67 -25.16 -0.97
N ASP A 228 -10.66 -25.97 -0.61
CA ASP A 228 -11.69 -26.48 -1.52
C ASP A 228 -13.13 -26.12 -1.09
N TYR A 229 -13.29 -25.21 -0.13
CA TYR A 229 -14.60 -24.70 0.30
C TYR A 229 -14.50 -23.23 0.70
N ALA A 230 -15.63 -22.57 0.78
CA ALA A 230 -15.73 -21.25 1.38
C ALA A 230 -17.02 -21.13 2.19
N VAL A 231 -17.01 -20.23 3.16
CA VAL A 231 -18.14 -19.95 4.03
C VAL A 231 -18.61 -18.53 3.73
N ALA A 232 -19.87 -18.40 3.40
CA ALA A 232 -20.46 -17.14 2.96
C ALA A 232 -21.70 -16.76 3.75
N THR A 233 -21.95 -15.46 3.85
CA THR A 233 -23.13 -14.86 4.46
C THR A 233 -23.87 -14.01 3.43
N PRO A 234 -25.20 -14.01 3.40
CA PRO A 234 -25.95 -13.13 2.50
C PRO A 234 -25.83 -11.67 2.95
N ILE A 235 -25.59 -10.75 2.02
CA ILE A 235 -25.67 -9.30 2.28
C ILE A 235 -27.15 -8.86 2.36
N GLY A 236 -28.04 -9.59 1.70
CA GLY A 236 -29.48 -9.47 1.80
C GLY A 236 -30.19 -10.77 1.42
N GLY A 237 -31.44 -10.95 1.88
CA GLY A 237 -32.22 -12.16 1.59
C GLY A 237 -31.74 -13.40 2.34
N LYS A 238 -31.91 -14.59 1.74
CA LYS A 238 -31.50 -15.89 2.30
C LYS A 238 -30.62 -16.63 1.31
N ILE A 239 -29.57 -17.27 1.83
CA ILE A 239 -28.75 -18.21 1.08
C ILE A 239 -29.41 -19.60 1.10
N SER A 240 -29.48 -20.26 -0.05
CA SER A 240 -30.10 -21.58 -0.22
C SER A 240 -29.15 -22.53 -0.94
N SER A 241 -29.19 -23.81 -0.57
CA SER A 241 -28.42 -24.87 -1.24
C SER A 241 -28.82 -24.97 -2.72
N GLY A 242 -27.83 -25.22 -3.58
CA GLY A 242 -28.00 -25.31 -5.04
C GLY A 242 -27.81 -23.98 -5.79
N ASN A 243 -27.92 -22.83 -5.11
CA ASN A 243 -27.66 -21.53 -5.74
C ASN A 243 -26.20 -21.43 -6.20
N ARG A 244 -25.97 -20.74 -7.33
CA ARG A 244 -24.63 -20.51 -7.89
C ARG A 244 -24.32 -19.03 -7.82
N TYR A 245 -23.11 -18.72 -7.38
CA TYR A 245 -22.60 -17.36 -7.27
C TYR A 245 -21.27 -17.25 -8.02
N ALA A 246 -21.06 -16.11 -8.68
CA ALA A 246 -19.88 -15.85 -9.46
C ALA A 246 -19.30 -14.46 -9.19
N ARG A 247 -18.02 -14.30 -9.53
CA ARG A 247 -17.35 -13.00 -9.62
C ARG A 247 -16.33 -13.00 -10.74
N THR A 248 -16.03 -11.81 -11.23
CA THR A 248 -14.87 -11.60 -12.12
C THR A 248 -13.63 -11.32 -11.28
N SER A 249 -12.49 -11.92 -11.66
CA SER A 249 -11.20 -11.69 -11.02
C SER A 249 -10.13 -11.42 -12.07
N MET A 250 -9.12 -10.64 -11.67
CA MET A 250 -7.85 -10.48 -12.38
C MET A 250 -6.66 -10.86 -11.50
N MET A 251 -6.91 -11.24 -10.24
CA MET A 251 -5.86 -11.61 -9.29
C MET A 251 -5.25 -12.94 -9.70
N LYS A 252 -3.94 -13.11 -9.52
CA LYS A 252 -3.33 -14.44 -9.67
C LYS A 252 -3.88 -15.35 -8.56
N LEU A 253 -4.11 -16.63 -8.86
CA LEU A 253 -4.58 -17.60 -7.86
C LEU A 253 -3.65 -17.66 -6.63
N SER A 254 -2.34 -17.47 -6.82
CA SER A 254 -1.35 -17.38 -5.75
C SER A 254 -1.63 -16.26 -4.75
N ASP A 255 -2.28 -15.18 -5.19
CA ASP A 255 -2.52 -13.97 -4.40
C ASP A 255 -3.86 -14.01 -3.67
N VAL A 256 -4.80 -14.84 -4.11
CA VAL A 256 -6.14 -14.96 -3.51
C VAL A 256 -6.08 -15.43 -2.05
N LYS A 257 -5.16 -16.35 -1.74
CA LYS A 257 -4.97 -16.87 -0.38
C LYS A 257 -4.15 -15.95 0.52
N LYS A 258 -3.53 -14.92 -0.04
CA LYS A 258 -2.62 -14.04 0.71
C LYS A 258 -3.43 -13.01 1.51
N PRO A 259 -2.97 -12.64 2.72
CA PRO A 259 -3.55 -11.51 3.44
C PRO A 259 -3.55 -10.25 2.60
N ARG A 260 -4.68 -9.54 2.61
CA ARG A 260 -4.86 -8.27 1.90
C ARG A 260 -4.28 -7.14 2.73
N VAL A 261 -3.49 -6.27 2.10
CA VAL A 261 -2.82 -5.15 2.75
C VAL A 261 -3.11 -3.87 2.00
N LEU A 262 -3.58 -2.83 2.70
CA LEU A 262 -3.77 -1.50 2.10
C LEU A 262 -2.53 -0.63 2.33
N VAL A 263 -1.89 -0.18 1.25
CA VAL A 263 -0.78 0.79 1.32
C VAL A 263 -1.35 2.20 1.42
N VAL A 264 -0.90 2.97 2.42
CA VAL A 264 -1.28 4.36 2.64
C VAL A 264 -0.04 5.21 2.80
N VAL A 265 0.15 6.19 1.90
CA VAL A 265 1.23 7.17 2.01
C VAL A 265 0.87 8.18 3.08
N SER A 266 1.66 8.22 4.16
CA SER A 266 1.49 9.22 5.20
C SER A 266 2.08 10.55 4.77
N ASP A 267 3.38 10.55 4.47
CA ASP A 267 4.13 11.72 4.04
C ASP A 267 4.78 11.39 2.71
N GLY A 268 4.21 11.95 1.64
CA GLY A 268 4.69 11.75 0.27
C GLY A 268 5.80 12.73 -0.12
N ASN A 269 6.29 12.59 -1.35
CA ASN A 269 7.34 13.43 -1.91
C ASN A 269 6.78 14.38 -2.99
N ALA A 270 7.32 15.60 -3.13
CA ALA A 270 6.88 16.53 -4.19
C ALA A 270 7.10 15.99 -5.62
N ASN A 271 8.16 15.21 -5.82
CA ASN A 271 8.60 14.71 -7.11
C ASN A 271 7.87 13.43 -7.57
N LEU A 272 7.13 12.75 -6.68
CA LEU A 272 6.45 11.48 -6.99
C LEU A 272 5.04 11.44 -6.38
N PRO A 273 3.96 11.17 -7.15
CA PRO A 273 2.60 11.09 -6.61
C PRO A 273 2.37 9.89 -5.70
N ASP A 274 1.45 10.01 -4.73
CA ASP A 274 1.14 8.95 -3.75
C ASP A 274 0.68 7.65 -4.42
N ALA A 275 -0.14 7.75 -5.47
CA ALA A 275 -0.59 6.61 -6.26
C ALA A 275 0.58 5.90 -6.98
N VAL A 276 1.57 6.66 -7.47
CA VAL A 276 2.76 6.11 -8.12
C VAL A 276 3.67 5.46 -7.08
N MET A 277 3.87 6.08 -5.92
CA MET A 277 4.66 5.50 -4.83
C MET A 277 4.06 4.16 -4.38
N SER A 278 2.74 4.13 -4.17
CA SER A 278 2.02 2.93 -3.75
C SER A 278 2.09 1.83 -4.81
N GLN A 279 1.95 2.19 -6.09
CA GLN A 279 2.06 1.23 -7.19
C GLN A 279 3.48 0.71 -7.36
N LEU A 280 4.51 1.56 -7.38
CA LEU A 280 5.90 1.13 -7.51
C LEU A 280 6.29 0.16 -6.40
N PHE A 281 5.86 0.46 -5.17
CA PHE A 281 6.02 -0.44 -4.04
C PHE A 281 5.28 -1.77 -4.28
N ALA A 282 4.02 -1.71 -4.71
CA ALA A 282 3.21 -2.91 -4.97
C ALA A 282 3.73 -3.79 -6.11
N ASP A 283 4.17 -3.19 -7.21
CA ASP A 283 4.69 -3.89 -8.40
C ASP A 283 5.96 -4.66 -8.07
N GLN A 284 6.83 -4.06 -7.24
CA GLN A 284 8.10 -4.66 -6.87
C GLN A 284 7.95 -5.85 -5.90
N LEU A 285 6.88 -5.91 -5.10
CA LEU A 285 6.65 -7.04 -4.19
C LEU A 285 6.55 -8.39 -4.93
N GLY A 286 6.11 -8.37 -6.19
CA GLY A 286 6.09 -9.53 -7.07
C GLY A 286 5.24 -10.70 -6.55
N ALA A 287 5.47 -11.89 -7.10
CA ALA A 287 4.74 -13.11 -6.71
C ALA A 287 5.21 -13.69 -5.35
N ASP A 288 6.43 -13.39 -4.93
CA ASP A 288 7.08 -14.00 -3.76
C ASP A 288 6.63 -13.39 -2.42
N ALA A 289 6.11 -12.16 -2.44
CA ALA A 289 5.53 -11.54 -1.26
C ALA A 289 4.40 -12.41 -0.69
N GLN A 290 4.36 -12.54 0.64
CA GLN A 290 3.38 -13.36 1.36
C GLN A 290 2.03 -12.66 1.57
N PHE A 291 1.85 -11.46 1.03
CA PHE A 291 0.63 -10.66 1.09
C PHE A 291 0.27 -10.11 -0.29
N ALA A 292 -0.98 -9.67 -0.46
CA ALA A 292 -1.46 -9.01 -1.66
C ALA A 292 -1.79 -7.54 -1.35
N VAL A 293 -1.22 -6.60 -2.12
CA VAL A 293 -1.51 -5.17 -1.96
C VAL A 293 -2.84 -4.83 -2.65
N LEU A 294 -3.70 -4.13 -1.91
CA LEU A 294 -4.92 -3.55 -2.46
C LEU A 294 -4.63 -2.14 -3.00
N PRO A 295 -4.88 -1.86 -4.28
CA PRO A 295 -4.78 -0.51 -4.81
C PRO A 295 -5.83 0.42 -4.17
N LEU A 296 -5.42 1.66 -3.90
CA LEU A 296 -6.31 2.72 -3.44
C LEU A 296 -6.62 3.67 -4.60
N ASN A 297 -7.89 3.74 -5.02
CA ASN A 297 -8.34 4.72 -6.00
C ASN A 297 -9.00 5.91 -5.29
N THR A 298 -8.28 7.03 -5.15
CA THR A 298 -8.77 8.25 -4.49
C THR A 298 -9.92 8.93 -5.22
N ASN A 299 -10.10 8.65 -6.52
CA ASN A 299 -11.17 9.19 -7.35
C ASN A 299 -12.34 8.23 -7.51
N TYR A 300 -12.39 7.11 -6.79
CA TYR A 300 -13.44 6.11 -6.95
C TYR A 300 -14.85 6.71 -6.87
N GLY A 301 -15.12 7.61 -5.93
CA GLY A 301 -16.43 8.25 -5.81
C GLY A 301 -16.84 9.00 -7.08
N LYS A 302 -15.90 9.70 -7.73
CA LYS A 302 -16.13 10.38 -9.02
C LYS A 302 -16.34 9.37 -10.16
N VAL A 303 -15.55 8.29 -10.17
CA VAL A 303 -15.69 7.18 -11.14
C VAL A 303 -17.08 6.55 -11.01
N GLN A 304 -17.51 6.26 -9.79
CA GLN A 304 -18.81 5.67 -9.51
C GLN A 304 -19.94 6.60 -9.94
N SER A 305 -19.88 7.90 -9.59
CA SER A 305 -20.87 8.87 -10.05
C SER A 305 -20.95 8.95 -11.58
N ALA A 306 -19.82 8.81 -12.29
CA ALA A 306 -19.79 8.77 -13.74
C ALA A 306 -20.40 7.48 -14.30
N ILE A 307 -20.20 6.33 -13.65
CA ILE A 307 -20.88 5.08 -14.00
C ILE A 307 -22.38 5.24 -13.78
N ASP A 308 -22.81 5.68 -12.60
CA ASP A 308 -24.22 5.81 -12.23
C ASP A 308 -24.99 6.77 -13.15
N SER A 309 -24.35 7.88 -13.55
CA SER A 309 -24.98 8.87 -14.44
C SER A 309 -25.18 8.36 -15.87
N ASN A 310 -24.48 7.29 -16.26
CA ASN A 310 -24.48 6.76 -17.63
C ASN A 310 -24.98 5.30 -17.72
N THR A 311 -25.43 4.72 -16.60
CA THR A 311 -25.86 3.32 -16.52
C THR A 311 -27.09 3.19 -15.61
N GLN A 312 -27.72 2.01 -15.60
CA GLN A 312 -28.93 1.78 -14.80
C GLN A 312 -28.62 1.11 -13.43
N ILE A 313 -27.36 1.05 -13.01
CA ILE A 313 -26.94 0.25 -11.84
C ILE A 313 -26.80 1.03 -10.52
N GLY A 314 -26.96 2.36 -10.50
CA GLY A 314 -26.61 3.18 -9.33
C GLY A 314 -27.32 2.87 -8.01
N SER A 315 -28.51 2.24 -8.04
CA SER A 315 -29.21 1.79 -6.83
C SER A 315 -28.76 0.42 -6.29
N ALA A 316 -27.95 -0.32 -7.06
CA ALA A 316 -27.51 -1.69 -6.77
C ALA A 316 -26.03 -1.78 -6.36
N VAL A 317 -25.31 -0.65 -6.32
CA VAL A 317 -23.89 -0.61 -5.98
C VAL A 317 -23.76 -0.61 -4.46
N SER A 318 -23.23 -1.69 -3.89
CA SER A 318 -23.12 -1.83 -2.44
C SER A 318 -22.08 -0.89 -1.85
N GLY A 319 -21.12 -0.37 -2.64
CA GLY A 319 -20.31 0.84 -2.38
C GLY A 319 -19.61 0.92 -1.01
N GLN A 320 -19.52 -0.18 -0.27
CA GLN A 320 -19.23 -0.21 1.16
C GLN A 320 -18.17 -1.27 1.49
N ARG A 321 -17.01 -1.17 0.83
CA ARG A 321 -15.88 -2.05 1.12
C ARG A 321 -15.46 -1.89 2.58
N GLU A 322 -15.28 -3.02 3.24
CA GLU A 322 -14.65 -3.07 4.56
C GLU A 322 -13.16 -2.83 4.45
N LEU A 323 -12.55 -2.36 5.54
CA LEU A 323 -11.10 -2.23 5.61
C LEU A 323 -10.43 -3.61 5.74
N PRO A 324 -9.27 -3.82 5.07
CA PRO A 324 -8.49 -5.03 5.29
C PRO A 324 -7.85 -5.04 6.67
N ASP A 325 -7.49 -6.23 7.15
CA ASP A 325 -6.92 -6.43 8.50
C ASP A 325 -5.52 -5.81 8.68
N TYR A 326 -4.83 -5.52 7.57
CA TYR A 326 -3.46 -5.04 7.55
C TYR A 326 -3.29 -3.79 6.67
N PHE A 327 -2.36 -2.93 7.09
CA PHE A 327 -2.01 -1.68 6.40
C PHE A 327 -0.50 -1.56 6.27
N ILE A 328 -0.02 -0.95 5.20
CA ILE A 328 1.34 -0.46 5.13
C ILE A 328 1.32 1.06 5.17
N ARG A 329 1.97 1.67 6.15
CA ARG A 329 2.22 3.12 6.13
C ARG A 329 3.55 3.38 5.44
N LEU A 330 3.52 4.17 4.38
CA LEU A 330 4.71 4.57 3.62
C LEU A 330 5.06 6.04 3.91
N VAL A 331 6.34 6.33 4.10
CA VAL A 331 6.89 7.66 4.31
C VAL A 331 8.09 7.86 3.40
N VAL A 332 8.04 8.86 2.54
CA VAL A 332 9.06 9.13 1.50
C VAL A 332 9.52 10.59 1.61
N PRO A 333 10.58 10.88 2.40
CA PRO A 333 11.20 12.21 2.48
C PRO A 333 11.65 12.80 1.15
N ASP A 334 11.90 14.12 1.17
CA ASP A 334 12.53 14.84 0.07
C ASP A 334 13.97 14.36 -0.18
N VAL A 335 14.39 14.43 -1.45
CA VAL A 335 15.75 14.08 -1.87
C VAL A 335 16.70 15.19 -1.47
N VAL A 336 17.80 14.83 -0.81
CA VAL A 336 18.91 15.75 -0.54
C VAL A 336 19.84 15.76 -1.75
N GLU A 337 20.04 16.94 -2.33
CA GLU A 337 20.87 17.15 -3.53
C GLU A 337 22.01 18.10 -3.20
N TYR A 338 23.24 17.74 -3.58
CA TYR A 338 24.40 18.63 -3.46
C TYR A 338 25.47 18.38 -4.52
N GLU A 339 26.32 19.38 -4.77
CA GLU A 339 27.45 19.31 -5.69
C GLU A 339 28.78 19.49 -4.95
N LYS A 340 29.76 18.66 -5.31
CA LYS A 340 31.16 18.75 -4.91
C LYS A 340 32.01 19.17 -6.12
N PRO A 341 32.85 20.20 -6.00
CA PRO A 341 33.84 20.50 -7.03
C PRO A 341 34.86 19.37 -7.17
N THR A 342 35.43 19.22 -8.38
CA THR A 342 36.56 18.30 -8.62
C THR A 342 37.87 19.08 -8.76
N ASN A 343 38.99 18.37 -8.96
CA ASN A 343 40.26 18.99 -9.32
C ASN A 343 40.26 19.65 -10.72
N LEU A 344 39.19 19.50 -11.49
CA LEU A 344 39.00 20.12 -12.81
C LEU A 344 37.90 21.18 -12.71
N ALA A 345 38.24 22.45 -12.98
CA ALA A 345 37.32 23.58 -12.83
C ALA A 345 36.03 23.46 -13.68
N TYR A 346 36.06 22.65 -14.74
CA TYR A 346 34.93 22.39 -15.61
C TYR A 346 34.16 21.11 -15.24
N LYS A 347 34.46 20.46 -14.10
CA LYS A 347 33.75 19.26 -13.64
C LYS A 347 33.33 19.36 -12.18
N THR A 348 32.07 19.02 -11.91
CA THR A 348 31.54 18.81 -10.56
C THR A 348 30.97 17.39 -10.42
N GLN A 349 30.95 16.89 -9.18
CA GLN A 349 30.25 15.66 -8.80
C GLN A 349 28.94 16.06 -8.14
N ARG A 350 27.82 15.63 -8.70
CA ARG A 350 26.50 15.87 -8.13
C ARG A 350 26.00 14.62 -7.44
N HIS A 351 25.49 14.76 -6.23
CA HIS A 351 25.01 13.69 -5.38
C HIS A 351 23.52 13.85 -5.08
N TYR A 352 22.82 12.73 -5.01
CA TYR A 352 21.41 12.63 -4.67
C TYR A 352 21.24 11.56 -3.60
N LYS A 353 20.75 11.94 -2.42
CA LYS A 353 20.42 11.01 -1.35
C LYS A 353 18.92 10.96 -1.09
N SER A 354 18.39 9.76 -0.96
CA SER A 354 16.97 9.54 -0.65
C SER A 354 16.82 8.46 0.40
N TRP A 355 15.68 8.50 1.09
CA TRP A 355 15.27 7.52 2.09
C TRP A 355 13.81 7.17 1.87
N ALA A 356 13.42 5.96 2.25
CA ALA A 356 12.03 5.57 2.34
C ALA A 356 11.81 4.65 3.55
N PHE A 357 10.67 4.83 4.21
CA PHE A 357 10.30 4.07 5.41
C PHE A 357 8.94 3.43 5.21
N ALA A 358 8.83 2.16 5.60
CA ALA A 358 7.54 1.47 5.62
C ALA A 358 7.37 0.63 6.89
N GLU A 359 6.13 0.54 7.33
CA GLU A 359 5.70 -0.29 8.44
C GLU A 359 4.43 -1.06 8.05
N LEU A 360 4.41 -2.36 8.33
CA LEU A 360 3.24 -3.22 8.27
C LEU A 360 2.53 -3.16 9.62
N LEU A 361 1.26 -2.78 9.59
CA LEU A 361 0.43 -2.50 10.74
C LEU A 361 -0.81 -3.38 10.74
N ALA A 362 -1.22 -3.85 11.92
CA ALA A 362 -2.55 -4.43 12.10
C ALA A 362 -3.61 -3.33 12.29
N LYS A 363 -4.90 -3.66 12.12
CA LYS A 363 -6.05 -2.75 12.37
C LYS A 363 -6.03 -2.01 13.70
N ASN A 364 -5.42 -2.57 14.75
CA ASN A 364 -5.31 -1.93 16.07
C ASN A 364 -4.12 -0.97 16.21
N GLY A 365 -3.38 -0.72 15.12
CA GLY A 365 -2.19 0.10 15.11
C GLY A 365 -0.91 -0.61 15.57
N GLN A 366 -0.95 -1.91 15.87
CA GLN A 366 0.27 -2.64 16.22
C GLN A 366 1.22 -2.70 15.03
N VAL A 367 2.50 -2.39 15.27
CA VAL A 367 3.58 -2.55 14.28
C VAL A 367 4.01 -4.01 14.25
N LEU A 368 3.78 -4.66 13.12
CA LEU A 368 4.10 -6.07 12.90
C LEU A 368 5.46 -6.24 12.22
N PHE A 369 5.83 -5.28 11.38
CA PHE A 369 7.11 -5.25 10.70
C PHE A 369 7.45 -3.83 10.27
N ALA A 370 8.73 -3.45 10.25
CA ALA A 370 9.16 -2.15 9.75
C ALA A 370 10.56 -2.22 9.14
N ARG A 371 10.78 -1.50 8.05
CA ARG A 371 12.08 -1.34 7.40
C ARG A 371 12.23 0.06 6.84
N HIS A 372 13.47 0.45 6.62
CA HIS A 372 13.82 1.60 5.80
C HIS A 372 14.79 1.17 4.69
N ALA A 373 14.91 2.00 3.68
CA ALA A 373 15.92 1.91 2.63
C ALA A 373 16.49 3.31 2.38
N ASP A 374 17.71 3.35 1.88
CA ASP A 374 18.42 4.57 1.49
C ASP A 374 19.14 4.35 0.16
N GLU A 375 19.23 5.41 -0.65
CA GLU A 375 19.90 5.38 -1.95
C GLU A 375 20.81 6.60 -2.07
N ASP A 376 22.02 6.40 -2.59
CA ASP A 376 22.99 7.44 -2.94
C ASP A 376 23.36 7.31 -4.42
N LEU A 377 22.97 8.30 -5.22
CA LEU A 377 23.26 8.38 -6.65
C LEU A 377 24.24 9.52 -6.93
N GLN A 378 25.29 9.23 -7.67
CA GLN A 378 26.31 10.20 -8.07
C GLN A 378 26.38 10.36 -9.60
N ASP A 379 26.45 11.61 -10.05
CA ASP A 379 26.69 12.01 -11.44
C ASP A 379 27.93 12.89 -11.57
N ILE A 380 28.53 12.90 -12.77
CA ILE A 380 29.56 13.87 -13.15
C ILE A 380 28.93 14.89 -14.08
N VAL A 381 29.04 16.17 -13.72
CA VAL A 381 28.60 17.31 -14.53
C VAL A 381 29.84 17.91 -15.19
N THR A 382 29.86 18.00 -16.53
CA THR A 382 31.01 18.53 -17.29
C THR A 382 30.58 19.78 -18.05
N ASN A 383 31.26 20.92 -17.84
CA ASN A 383 30.88 22.23 -18.39
C ASN A 383 29.42 22.62 -18.09
N GLY A 384 28.90 22.23 -16.92
CA GLY A 384 27.49 22.43 -16.56
C GLY A 384 26.50 21.51 -17.29
N ILE A 385 26.99 20.57 -18.10
CA ILE A 385 26.18 19.59 -18.83
C ILE A 385 26.18 18.29 -18.05
N GLY A 386 24.98 17.82 -17.69
CA GLY A 386 24.73 16.56 -16.98
C GLY A 386 23.27 16.17 -17.13
N ILE A 387 22.88 15.03 -16.52
CA ILE A 387 21.47 14.61 -16.49
C ILE A 387 20.68 15.63 -15.67
N ALA A 388 19.45 15.90 -16.10
CA ALA A 388 18.59 16.86 -15.43
C ALA A 388 18.31 16.41 -13.99
N ALA A 389 18.41 17.34 -13.04
CA ALA A 389 18.25 17.01 -11.63
C ALA A 389 16.87 16.46 -11.28
N ALA A 390 15.83 16.93 -11.96
CA ALA A 390 14.47 16.42 -11.78
C ALA A 390 14.38 14.92 -12.13
N ASP A 391 15.03 14.48 -13.20
CA ASP A 391 15.03 13.08 -13.62
C ASP A 391 15.78 12.22 -12.59
N ARG A 392 16.92 12.70 -12.09
CA ARG A 392 17.67 11.98 -11.05
C ARG A 392 16.94 11.90 -9.71
N ARG A 393 16.24 12.96 -9.30
CA ARG A 393 15.37 12.91 -8.11
C ARG A 393 14.27 11.85 -8.25
N GLU A 394 13.69 11.70 -9.44
CA GLU A 394 12.70 10.64 -9.67
C GLU A 394 13.34 9.25 -9.67
N VAL A 395 14.52 9.09 -10.27
CA VAL A 395 15.26 7.80 -10.31
C VAL A 395 15.65 7.35 -8.90
N VAL A 396 16.26 8.23 -8.08
CA VAL A 396 16.68 7.88 -6.72
C VAL A 396 15.47 7.50 -5.84
N LEU A 397 14.33 8.17 -6.02
CA LEU A 397 13.07 7.82 -5.33
C LEU A 397 12.51 6.47 -5.77
N LYS A 398 12.61 6.12 -7.06
CA LYS A 398 12.21 4.80 -7.56
C LYS A 398 13.11 3.71 -6.99
N ASN A 399 14.42 3.91 -7.02
CA ASN A 399 15.40 2.95 -6.52
C ASN A 399 15.17 2.63 -5.04
N VAL A 400 15.02 3.66 -4.19
CA VAL A 400 14.83 3.45 -2.75
C VAL A 400 13.50 2.76 -2.43
N LEU A 401 12.43 3.04 -3.18
CA LEU A 401 11.14 2.34 -3.03
C LEU A 401 11.22 0.89 -3.48
N VAL A 402 11.95 0.61 -4.56
CA VAL A 402 12.21 -0.74 -5.04
C VAL A 402 12.97 -1.55 -3.99
N GLU A 403 14.04 -0.99 -3.41
CA GLU A 403 14.79 -1.66 -2.34
C GLU A 403 13.91 -1.91 -1.11
N LEU A 404 13.09 -0.93 -0.71
CA LEU A 404 12.19 -1.07 0.43
C LEU A 404 11.15 -2.17 0.20
N ALA A 405 10.54 -2.24 -0.99
CA ALA A 405 9.61 -3.28 -1.37
C ALA A 405 10.29 -4.66 -1.38
N ASP A 406 11.52 -4.75 -1.89
CA ASP A 406 12.33 -5.97 -1.88
C ASP A 406 12.55 -6.51 -0.46
N LYS A 407 12.86 -5.64 0.50
CA LYS A 407 12.98 -6.01 1.92
C LYS A 407 11.65 -6.58 2.44
N PHE A 408 10.52 -5.95 2.12
CA PHE A 408 9.20 -6.45 2.54
C PHE A 408 8.86 -7.81 1.91
N ALA A 409 9.08 -7.99 0.62
CA ALA A 409 8.80 -9.25 -0.07
C ALA A 409 9.63 -10.42 0.50
N LYS A 410 10.91 -10.16 0.79
CA LYS A 410 11.85 -11.17 1.30
C LYS A 410 11.61 -11.49 2.77
N GLU A 411 11.36 -10.50 3.61
CA GLU A 411 11.41 -10.63 5.07
C GLU A 411 10.05 -10.73 5.76
N VAL A 412 8.96 -10.29 5.14
CA VAL A 412 7.62 -10.47 5.73
C VAL A 412 7.16 -11.91 5.47
N LYS A 413 7.08 -12.70 6.55
CA LYS A 413 6.55 -14.06 6.50
C LYS A 413 5.32 -14.18 7.39
N PHE A 414 4.18 -14.46 6.76
CA PHE A 414 2.97 -14.86 7.46
C PHE A 414 3.04 -16.36 7.78
N LYS A 415 2.85 -16.70 9.05
CA LYS A 415 2.79 -18.06 9.56
C LYS A 415 1.40 -18.28 10.18
N PRO A 416 0.52 -19.04 9.49
CA PRO A 416 -0.76 -19.41 10.07
C PRO A 416 -0.57 -20.16 11.38
N THR A 417 -1.25 -19.73 12.41
CA THR A 417 -1.25 -20.32 13.75
C THR A 417 -2.69 -20.58 14.14
N THR A 418 -2.95 -21.80 14.62
CA THR A 418 -4.24 -22.17 15.19
C THR A 418 -4.09 -22.29 16.69
N LEU A 419 -4.92 -21.57 17.42
CA LEU A 419 -5.07 -21.73 18.86
C LEU A 419 -6.43 -22.37 19.15
N GLU A 420 -6.49 -23.18 20.21
CA GLU A 420 -7.73 -23.86 20.61
C GLU A 420 -8.27 -23.22 21.90
N ILE A 421 -9.59 -23.04 21.95
CA ILE A 421 -10.29 -22.61 23.17
C ILE A 421 -10.22 -23.77 24.17
N THR A 422 -9.52 -23.54 25.27
CA THR A 422 -9.34 -24.52 26.35
C THR A 422 -10.50 -24.54 27.33
N ASP A 423 -11.18 -23.41 27.48
CA ASP A 423 -12.29 -23.23 28.42
C ASP A 423 -13.20 -22.08 27.97
N ALA A 424 -14.50 -22.18 28.27
CA ALA A 424 -15.52 -21.23 27.86
C ALA A 424 -16.65 -21.17 28.89
N GLU A 425 -16.80 -20.03 29.56
CA GLU A 425 -17.81 -19.82 30.59
C GLU A 425 -18.38 -18.40 30.51
N SER A 426 -19.70 -18.27 30.40
CA SER A 426 -20.41 -16.98 30.44
C SER A 426 -19.83 -15.89 29.50
N GLY A 427 -19.45 -16.28 28.28
CA GLY A 427 -18.86 -15.37 27.27
C GLY A 427 -17.39 -15.01 27.52
N GLN A 428 -16.78 -15.52 28.59
CA GLN A 428 -15.34 -15.50 28.80
C GLN A 428 -14.71 -16.78 28.26
N LEU A 429 -13.62 -16.64 27.52
CA LEU A 429 -12.93 -17.72 26.84
C LEU A 429 -11.47 -17.73 27.27
N TRP A 430 -10.90 -18.92 27.30
CA TRP A 430 -9.49 -19.11 27.64
C TRP A 430 -8.76 -19.87 26.55
N VAL A 431 -7.55 -19.42 26.26
CA VAL A 431 -6.66 -20.02 25.26
C VAL A 431 -5.25 -20.09 25.83
N ASN A 432 -4.52 -21.16 25.51
CA ASN A 432 -3.09 -21.23 25.77
C ASN A 432 -2.31 -20.71 24.56
N ASP A 433 -1.62 -19.58 24.74
CA ASP A 433 -0.79 -18.91 23.75
C ASP A 433 0.65 -18.75 24.27
N THR A 434 1.39 -19.85 24.21
CA THR A 434 2.81 -19.91 24.60
C THR A 434 3.72 -19.13 23.67
N ALA A 435 3.34 -19.00 22.39
CA ALA A 435 4.07 -18.27 21.37
C ALA A 435 3.85 -16.74 21.43
N GLN A 436 2.98 -16.27 22.33
CA GLN A 436 2.64 -14.87 22.54
C GLN A 436 2.11 -14.16 21.29
N VAL A 437 1.37 -14.88 20.46
CA VAL A 437 0.80 -14.39 19.20
C VAL A 437 -0.33 -13.39 19.45
N LEU A 438 -1.14 -13.62 20.50
CA LEU A 438 -2.26 -12.77 20.87
C LEU A 438 -1.82 -11.57 21.70
N GLN A 439 -2.32 -10.39 21.35
CA GLN A 439 -2.00 -9.14 22.05
C GLN A 439 -3.27 -8.55 22.69
N SER A 440 -3.11 -7.93 23.86
CA SER A 440 -4.21 -7.28 24.56
C SER A 440 -4.92 -6.24 23.68
N GLY A 441 -6.24 -6.32 23.65
CA GLY A 441 -7.12 -5.48 22.84
C GLY A 441 -7.32 -5.95 21.40
N GLN A 442 -6.59 -6.96 20.92
CA GLN A 442 -6.77 -7.55 19.59
C GLN A 442 -8.15 -8.20 19.45
N ALA A 443 -8.82 -7.96 18.32
CA ALA A 443 -10.03 -8.67 17.94
C ALA A 443 -9.67 -9.94 17.15
N VAL A 444 -10.34 -11.04 17.43
CA VAL A 444 -10.12 -12.34 16.81
C VAL A 444 -11.43 -13.01 16.45
N ARG A 445 -11.41 -13.89 15.44
CA ARG A 445 -12.57 -14.70 15.04
C ARG A 445 -12.46 -16.10 15.62
N ILE A 446 -13.57 -16.60 16.11
CA ILE A 446 -13.73 -17.96 16.63
C ILE A 446 -14.35 -18.81 15.53
N TYR A 447 -13.77 -19.97 15.30
CA TYR A 447 -14.14 -20.91 14.26
C TYR A 447 -14.66 -22.19 14.88
N ARG A 448 -15.82 -22.63 14.39
CA ARG A 448 -16.39 -23.93 14.70
C ARG A 448 -16.15 -24.91 13.56
N GLU A 449 -15.65 -26.09 13.90
CA GLU A 449 -15.60 -27.20 12.96
C GLU A 449 -16.97 -27.87 12.89
N ILE A 450 -17.61 -27.82 11.72
CA ILE A 450 -18.97 -28.38 11.53
C ILE A 450 -18.94 -29.72 10.78
N SER A 451 -17.85 -30.00 10.08
CA SER A 451 -17.52 -31.27 9.46
C SER A 451 -16.01 -31.33 9.24
N LYS A 452 -15.49 -32.50 8.85
CA LYS A 452 -14.06 -32.67 8.60
C LYS A 452 -13.54 -31.58 7.65
N ASP A 453 -12.56 -30.82 8.13
CA ASP A 453 -11.88 -29.73 7.42
C ASP A 453 -12.75 -28.49 7.09
N VAL A 454 -14.01 -28.41 7.54
CA VAL A 454 -14.91 -27.25 7.33
C VAL A 454 -15.04 -26.42 8.61
N LEU A 455 -14.39 -25.26 8.61
CA LEU A 455 -14.38 -24.28 9.68
C LEU A 455 -15.30 -23.11 9.33
N VAL A 456 -16.24 -22.81 10.22
CA VAL A 456 -17.17 -21.68 10.08
C VAL A 456 -16.80 -20.61 11.11
N PRO A 457 -16.51 -19.36 10.72
CA PRO A 457 -16.32 -18.27 11.66
C PRO A 457 -17.68 -17.88 12.27
N THR A 458 -17.85 -18.09 13.58
CA THR A 458 -19.13 -17.93 14.27
C THR A 458 -19.22 -16.65 15.10
N TRP A 459 -18.13 -16.29 15.79
CA TRP A 459 -18.10 -15.19 16.75
C TRP A 459 -16.84 -14.35 16.60
N GLU A 460 -16.96 -13.06 16.92
CA GLU A 460 -15.83 -12.18 17.22
C GLU A 460 -15.60 -12.12 18.74
N ALA A 461 -14.33 -12.14 19.15
CA ALA A 461 -13.91 -11.97 20.53
C ALA A 461 -12.75 -11.00 20.64
N ARG A 462 -12.56 -10.42 21.82
CA ARG A 462 -11.48 -9.48 22.11
C ARG A 462 -10.58 -10.01 23.20
N VAL A 463 -9.27 -9.92 22.99
CA VAL A 463 -8.26 -10.25 23.99
C VAL A 463 -8.30 -9.23 25.11
N GLU A 464 -8.52 -9.67 26.36
CA GLU A 464 -8.55 -8.81 27.55
C GLU A 464 -7.18 -8.81 28.24
N THR A 465 -6.86 -9.91 28.92
CA THR A 465 -5.69 -10.02 29.79
C THR A 465 -4.85 -11.25 29.46
N ARG A 466 -3.55 -11.18 29.79
CA ARG A 466 -2.59 -12.27 29.70
C ARG A 466 -2.12 -12.66 31.09
N GLU A 467 -2.25 -13.94 31.42
CA GLU A 467 -1.79 -14.57 32.65
C GLU A 467 -0.74 -15.63 32.29
N GLY A 468 0.51 -15.19 32.11
CA GLY A 468 1.58 -16.04 31.60
C GLY A 468 1.31 -16.50 30.17
N SER A 469 1.16 -17.81 29.97
CA SER A 469 0.78 -18.39 28.67
C SER A 469 -0.73 -18.48 28.46
N ARG A 470 -1.56 -18.19 29.46
CA ARG A 470 -3.01 -18.26 29.36
C ARG A 470 -3.58 -16.88 29.02
N ILE A 471 -4.50 -16.82 28.07
CA ILE A 471 -5.12 -15.59 27.58
C ILE A 471 -6.61 -15.64 27.83
N ALA A 472 -7.13 -14.57 28.43
CA ALA A 472 -8.57 -14.33 28.55
C ALA A 472 -9.07 -13.57 27.31
N LEU A 473 -10.14 -14.07 26.71
CA LEU A 473 -10.87 -13.38 25.65
C LEU A 473 -12.34 -13.20 26.05
N ARG A 474 -12.96 -12.14 25.54
CA ARG A 474 -14.39 -11.84 25.73
C ARG A 474 -15.12 -11.88 24.40
N THR A 475 -16.18 -12.67 24.31
CA THR A 475 -17.07 -12.67 23.14
C THR A 475 -17.72 -11.29 22.96
N GLN A 476 -17.78 -10.81 21.72
CA GLN A 476 -18.36 -9.51 21.40
C GLN A 476 -19.63 -9.64 20.56
N LEU A 477 -19.53 -10.22 19.37
CA LEU A 477 -20.59 -10.20 18.37
C LEU A 477 -20.64 -11.55 17.63
N GLU A 478 -21.87 -11.96 17.29
CA GLU A 478 -22.11 -13.03 16.32
C GLU A 478 -21.79 -12.52 14.91
N ILE A 479 -21.12 -13.32 14.09
CA ILE A 479 -20.74 -12.90 12.74
C ILE A 479 -21.96 -12.87 11.82
N ALA A 480 -22.81 -13.90 11.88
CA ALA A 480 -24.07 -13.97 11.16
C ALA A 480 -25.00 -15.03 11.76
N GLY A 481 -26.30 -14.85 11.51
CA GLY A 481 -27.34 -15.80 11.89
C GLY A 481 -27.53 -15.87 13.40
N SER A 482 -27.62 -17.08 13.93
CA SER A 482 -27.67 -17.36 15.37
C SER A 482 -26.79 -18.58 15.65
N PRO A 483 -25.46 -18.42 15.57
CA PRO A 483 -24.54 -19.52 15.75
C PRO A 483 -24.56 -19.94 17.23
N PRO A 484 -24.28 -21.21 17.52
CA PRO A 484 -24.12 -21.66 18.91
C PRO A 484 -23.00 -20.86 19.61
N ALA A 485 -23.15 -20.66 20.92
CA ALA A 485 -22.13 -19.99 21.74
C ALA A 485 -20.77 -20.72 21.66
N PRO A 486 -19.63 -20.00 21.76
CA PRO A 486 -18.32 -20.63 21.73
C PRO A 486 -18.13 -21.65 22.86
N THR A 487 -17.44 -22.74 22.55
CA THR A 487 -17.18 -23.84 23.49
C THR A 487 -15.72 -24.29 23.43
N ARG A 488 -15.30 -25.09 24.41
CA ARG A 488 -14.00 -25.78 24.36
C ARG A 488 -13.86 -26.57 23.06
N GLY A 489 -12.69 -26.48 22.44
CA GLY A 489 -12.38 -27.12 21.15
C GLY A 489 -12.62 -26.25 19.92
N ASP A 490 -13.37 -25.15 20.04
CA ASP A 490 -13.42 -24.16 18.97
C ASP A 490 -12.04 -23.52 18.75
N LYS A 491 -11.79 -23.04 17.53
CA LYS A 491 -10.46 -22.64 17.06
C LYS A 491 -10.37 -21.13 16.84
N ILE A 492 -9.17 -20.59 16.99
CA ILE A 492 -8.82 -19.22 16.59
C ILE A 492 -7.73 -19.34 15.54
N LEU A 493 -7.99 -18.81 14.34
CA LEU A 493 -7.02 -18.78 13.25
C LEU A 493 -6.39 -17.38 13.19
N ILE A 494 -5.06 -17.32 13.25
CA ILE A 494 -4.30 -16.07 13.29
C ILE A 494 -3.10 -16.21 12.36
N ASP A 495 -2.82 -15.19 11.57
CA ASP A 495 -1.55 -15.13 10.86
C ASP A 495 -0.51 -14.38 11.70
N GLN A 496 0.48 -15.10 12.18
CA GLN A 496 1.62 -14.51 12.86
C GLN A 496 2.60 -13.93 11.83
N ILE A 497 3.11 -12.73 12.06
CA ILE A 497 4.13 -12.12 11.21
C ILE A 497 5.48 -12.17 11.92
N ASN A 498 6.46 -12.86 11.33
CA ASN A 498 7.83 -12.97 11.83
C ASN A 498 7.91 -13.41 13.32
N SER A 499 9.07 -13.23 13.97
CA SER A 499 9.19 -13.42 15.41
C SER A 499 8.34 -12.36 16.14
N PRO A 500 7.58 -12.71 17.20
CA PRO A 500 6.80 -11.74 17.95
C PRO A 500 7.70 -10.60 18.43
N ALA A 501 7.20 -9.36 18.37
CA ALA A 501 7.88 -8.22 18.98
C ALA A 501 8.14 -8.52 20.48
N GLY A 502 9.31 -8.13 20.97
CA GLY A 502 9.74 -8.48 22.32
C GLY A 502 8.99 -7.68 23.39
N GLY A 503 8.55 -8.38 24.44
CA GLY A 503 8.03 -7.78 25.67
C GLY A 503 6.51 -7.58 25.68
N ALA A 504 5.92 -7.72 26.88
CA ALA A 504 4.48 -7.53 27.10
C ALA A 504 4.05 -6.06 27.06
N MET A 505 4.99 -5.11 27.22
CA MET A 505 4.69 -3.67 27.26
C MET A 505 4.64 -3.09 25.85
N ARG A 506 3.51 -2.45 25.51
CA ARG A 506 3.31 -1.73 24.25
C ARG A 506 3.88 -0.32 24.36
N LEU A 507 4.71 0.04 23.39
CA LEU A 507 5.33 1.35 23.31
C LEU A 507 4.73 2.16 22.17
N ALA A 508 4.35 3.41 22.44
CA ALA A 508 4.08 4.38 21.39
C ALA A 508 5.26 5.34 21.27
N TYR A 509 5.62 5.74 20.04
CA TYR A 509 6.58 6.81 19.86
C TYR A 509 5.92 8.16 20.19
N CYS A 510 6.57 8.91 21.08
CA CYS A 510 6.07 10.18 21.58
C CYS A 510 7.10 11.26 21.21
N PRO A 511 6.91 11.98 20.08
CA PRO A 511 7.81 13.06 19.71
C PRO A 511 7.73 14.18 20.74
N ASN A 512 8.87 14.80 21.04
CA ASN A 512 8.95 15.92 21.96
C ASN A 512 9.70 17.07 21.26
N PRO A 513 9.07 18.24 21.10
CA PRO A 513 9.66 19.34 20.33
C PRO A 513 10.95 19.91 20.96
N LYS A 514 11.27 19.54 22.21
CA LYS A 514 12.54 19.88 22.89
C LYS A 514 13.64 18.82 22.70
N ASN A 515 13.47 17.86 21.80
CA ASN A 515 14.39 16.74 21.59
C ASN A 515 15.74 17.13 20.96
N GLN A 516 15.87 18.36 20.45
CA GLN A 516 17.12 18.92 19.94
C GLN A 516 17.77 19.83 20.98
N VAL A 517 18.97 19.46 21.45
CA VAL A 517 19.72 20.22 22.48
C VAL A 517 21.05 20.78 21.94
N GLY A 518 21.35 20.65 20.65
CA GLY A 518 22.63 21.04 20.02
C GLY A 518 22.53 22.09 18.91
N SER A 519 23.70 22.53 18.43
CA SER A 519 23.83 23.56 17.38
C SER A 519 23.40 23.13 15.96
N GLN A 520 23.30 21.82 15.70
CA GLN A 520 22.93 21.29 14.39
C GLN A 520 21.55 20.61 14.43
N PHE A 521 20.85 20.69 13.30
CA PHE A 521 19.53 20.10 13.11
C PHE A 521 19.63 18.90 12.16
N VAL A 522 18.98 17.80 12.54
CA VAL A 522 18.74 16.65 11.66
C VAL A 522 17.25 16.68 11.32
N PRO A 523 16.85 16.99 10.07
CA PRO A 523 15.44 16.95 9.74
C PRO A 523 14.92 15.54 9.74
N ARG A 524 13.63 15.46 10.04
CA ARG A 524 12.90 14.20 10.11
C ARG A 524 13.53 13.20 11.09
N TYR A 525 14.22 13.73 12.11
CA TYR A 525 14.84 12.91 13.15
C TYR A 525 13.81 12.06 13.88
N ASP A 526 12.60 12.57 14.10
CA ASP A 526 11.53 11.81 14.74
C ASP A 526 11.11 10.59 13.90
N GLU A 527 11.02 10.73 12.58
CA GLU A 527 10.72 9.63 11.67
C GLU A 527 11.86 8.60 11.62
N LEU A 528 13.11 9.07 11.61
CA LEU A 528 14.29 8.22 11.71
C LEU A 528 14.29 7.44 13.03
N ALA A 529 14.12 8.12 14.16
CA ALA A 529 14.08 7.53 15.49
C ALA A 529 12.94 6.53 15.65
N TYR A 530 11.78 6.84 15.09
CA TYR A 530 10.65 5.93 15.05
C TYR A 530 10.98 4.66 14.26
N ALA A 531 11.57 4.81 13.06
CA ALA A 531 11.98 3.68 12.24
C ALA A 531 13.03 2.81 12.93
N VAL A 532 14.02 3.43 13.57
CA VAL A 532 15.04 2.71 14.35
C VAL A 532 14.42 1.94 15.51
N ALA A 533 13.51 2.58 16.26
CA ALA A 533 12.82 1.93 17.38
C ALA A 533 11.99 0.72 16.93
N THR A 534 11.24 0.84 15.83
CA THR A 534 10.45 -0.27 15.29
C THR A 534 11.32 -1.42 14.79
N GLN A 535 12.55 -1.15 14.32
CA GLN A 535 13.51 -2.18 13.91
C GLN A 535 14.26 -2.84 15.08
N ALA A 536 14.38 -2.15 16.23
CA ALA A 536 15.10 -2.65 17.40
C ALA A 536 14.39 -3.80 18.14
N GLY A 537 13.15 -4.15 17.76
CA GLY A 537 12.40 -5.28 18.31
C GLY A 537 11.43 -4.93 19.44
N PHE A 538 11.26 -3.64 19.76
CA PHE A 538 10.24 -3.19 20.70
C PHE A 538 8.83 -3.55 20.21
N ASN A 539 7.92 -3.88 21.13
CA ASN A 539 6.49 -4.02 20.85
C ASN A 539 5.86 -2.63 20.61
N MET A 540 6.02 -2.12 19.39
CA MET A 540 5.61 -0.77 19.01
C MET A 540 4.15 -0.72 18.53
N VAL A 541 3.49 0.40 18.80
CA VAL A 541 2.18 0.75 18.24
C VAL A 541 2.23 2.12 17.56
N ASN A 542 1.50 2.25 16.46
CA ASN A 542 1.32 3.48 15.70
C ASN A 542 -0.02 4.13 16.04
N ARG A 543 0.03 5.22 16.80
CA ARG A 543 -1.16 5.99 17.21
C ARG A 543 -1.81 6.78 16.07
N SER A 544 -1.05 7.05 15.02
CA SER A 544 -1.48 7.90 13.90
C SER A 544 -2.24 7.12 12.82
N LEU A 545 -2.23 5.78 12.86
CA LEU A 545 -2.88 4.94 11.83
C LEU A 545 -4.35 5.29 11.65
N LYS A 546 -5.13 5.34 12.75
CA LYS A 546 -6.57 5.67 12.70
C LYS A 546 -6.81 6.98 11.94
N GLY A 547 -6.18 8.06 12.39
CA GLY A 547 -6.34 9.37 11.78
C GLY A 547 -5.82 9.41 10.34
N LEU A 548 -4.77 8.65 10.01
CA LEU A 548 -4.27 8.54 8.64
C LEU A 548 -5.29 7.87 7.72
N VAL A 549 -5.83 6.72 8.13
CA VAL A 549 -6.80 5.96 7.35
C VAL A 549 -8.10 6.73 7.21
N GLU A 550 -8.66 7.28 8.29
CA GLU A 550 -9.89 8.09 8.24
C GLU A 550 -9.74 9.33 7.34
N ARG A 551 -8.52 9.90 7.23
CA ARG A 551 -8.26 11.01 6.32
C ARG A 551 -8.17 10.56 4.86
N ARG A 552 -7.52 9.44 4.56
CA ARG A 552 -7.16 9.03 3.19
C ARG A 552 -8.11 7.99 2.58
N VAL A 553 -8.88 7.30 3.40
CA VAL A 553 -9.72 6.16 3.03
C VAL A 553 -11.15 6.43 3.48
N GLY A 554 -12.11 6.25 2.57
CA GLY A 554 -13.53 6.49 2.84
C GLY A 554 -14.37 6.28 1.59
N SER A 555 -15.57 6.87 1.54
CA SER A 555 -16.48 6.72 0.40
C SER A 555 -15.91 7.24 -0.90
N ALA A 556 -15.11 8.33 -0.86
CA ALA A 556 -14.41 8.84 -2.02
C ALA A 556 -13.45 7.82 -2.65
N SER A 557 -12.96 6.85 -1.88
CA SER A 557 -12.11 5.76 -2.33
C SER A 557 -12.78 4.38 -2.33
N GLY A 558 -14.11 4.33 -2.20
CA GLY A 558 -14.92 3.11 -2.31
C GLY A 558 -15.04 2.28 -1.03
N PHE A 559 -14.63 2.83 0.10
CA PHE A 559 -14.79 2.21 1.42
C PHE A 559 -15.98 2.81 2.16
N ARG A 560 -16.41 2.12 3.23
CA ARG A 560 -17.49 2.61 4.10
C ARG A 560 -17.19 4.02 4.64
N THR A 561 -18.23 4.82 4.81
CA THR A 561 -18.13 6.16 5.41
C THR A 561 -17.84 6.11 6.91
N ASN A 562 -18.42 5.15 7.62
CA ASN A 562 -18.26 4.98 9.06
C ASN A 562 -17.13 3.99 9.38
N ILE A 563 -15.90 4.32 8.96
CA ILE A 563 -14.70 3.56 9.33
C ILE A 563 -14.54 3.64 10.85
N LYS A 564 -14.60 2.49 11.52
CA LYS A 564 -14.34 2.36 12.96
C LYS A 564 -12.99 1.68 13.16
N LEU A 565 -11.91 2.44 13.15
CA LEU A 565 -10.60 1.96 13.59
C LEU A 565 -10.40 2.30 15.07
N PRO A 566 -10.00 1.31 15.91
CA PRO A 566 -9.70 1.59 17.30
C PRO A 566 -8.43 2.45 17.42
N GLU A 567 -8.36 3.26 18.48
CA GLU A 567 -7.11 3.93 18.81
C GLU A 567 -6.09 2.93 19.36
N ALA A 568 -4.83 3.10 18.96
CA ALA A 568 -3.76 2.25 19.42
C ALA A 568 -3.47 2.54 20.91
N ALA A 569 -3.85 1.60 21.76
CA ALA A 569 -3.52 1.65 23.18
C ALA A 569 -2.05 1.27 23.40
N PHE A 570 -1.40 1.97 24.32
CA PHE A 570 0.01 1.78 24.68
C PHE A 570 0.19 1.94 26.19
N ASP A 571 1.26 1.35 26.72
CA ASP A 571 1.51 1.32 28.16
C ASP A 571 2.58 2.36 28.54
N GLN A 572 3.55 2.61 27.66
CA GLN A 572 4.61 3.62 27.84
C GLN A 572 4.93 4.38 26.55
N CYS A 573 5.41 5.61 26.71
CA CYS A 573 5.95 6.43 25.64
C CYS A 573 7.43 6.12 25.42
N LEU A 574 7.85 6.01 24.17
CA LEU A 574 9.24 6.00 23.77
C LEU A 574 9.58 7.37 23.16
N GLU A 575 10.43 8.14 23.83
CA GLU A 575 10.96 9.42 23.35
C GLU A 575 12.40 9.23 22.86
N SER A 576 12.78 9.91 21.79
CA SER A 576 14.18 9.97 21.33
C SER A 576 14.73 11.39 21.49
N LEU A 577 16.02 11.55 21.80
CA LEU A 577 16.67 12.86 21.88
C LEU A 577 18.01 12.84 21.17
N TYR A 578 18.44 13.99 20.67
CA TYR A 578 19.79 14.15 20.13
C TYR A 578 20.43 15.49 20.50
N ARG A 579 21.76 15.48 20.49
CA ARG A 579 22.59 16.68 20.62
C ARG A 579 23.77 16.57 19.68
N ILE A 580 23.86 17.51 18.73
CA ILE A 580 24.94 17.58 17.76
C ILE A 580 25.58 18.96 17.84
N ASP A 581 26.85 18.98 18.25
CA ASP A 581 27.63 20.20 18.38
C ASP A 581 28.84 20.16 17.45
N ARG A 582 29.04 21.22 16.66
CA ARG A 582 30.24 21.38 15.86
C ARG A 582 31.43 21.61 16.79
N VAL A 583 32.49 20.84 16.60
CA VAL A 583 33.74 20.96 17.36
C VAL A 583 34.65 21.97 16.68
N ASP A 584 35.03 21.69 15.43
CA ASP A 584 35.87 22.56 14.61
C ASP A 584 35.76 22.19 13.12
N SER A 585 36.49 22.91 12.26
CA SER A 585 36.63 22.56 10.84
C SER A 585 38.00 22.88 10.29
N PRO A 586 39.01 22.05 10.60
CA PRO A 586 40.36 22.26 10.11
C PRO A 586 40.43 22.02 8.59
N CYS A 587 41.35 22.71 7.94
CA CYS A 587 41.67 22.55 6.53
C CYS A 587 43.17 22.24 6.36
N GLU A 588 43.49 21.27 5.52
CA GLU A 588 44.83 20.93 5.09
C GLU A 588 44.95 21.28 3.59
N GLY A 589 45.53 22.45 3.30
CA GLY A 589 45.43 23.04 1.96
C GLY A 589 43.98 23.40 1.63
N ASP A 590 43.50 22.99 0.45
CA ASP A 590 42.12 23.22 0.01
C ASP A 590 41.14 22.17 0.55
N ALA A 591 41.60 21.12 1.24
CA ALA A 591 40.74 20.07 1.77
C ALA A 591 40.37 20.35 3.23
N CYS A 592 39.09 20.64 3.48
CA CYS A 592 38.52 20.86 4.80
C CYS A 592 37.68 19.66 5.25
N HIS A 593 37.51 19.48 6.55
CA HIS A 593 36.51 18.58 7.12
C HIS A 593 35.88 19.23 8.35
N THR A 594 34.69 18.78 8.74
CA THR A 594 34.02 19.23 9.96
C THR A 594 33.96 18.09 10.96
N ARG A 595 34.31 18.37 12.21
CA ARG A 595 34.14 17.42 13.31
C ARG A 595 32.92 17.79 14.13
N TYR A 596 32.12 16.80 14.48
CA TYR A 596 30.93 16.94 15.30
C TYR A 596 31.00 16.03 16.51
N LYS A 597 30.46 16.51 17.63
CA LYS A 597 30.16 15.69 18.79
C LYS A 597 28.69 15.32 18.73
N VAL A 598 28.39 14.05 18.51
CA VAL A 598 27.03 13.54 18.29
C VAL A 598 26.62 12.69 19.49
N LYS A 599 25.46 12.99 20.06
CA LYS A 599 24.81 12.19 21.10
C LYS A 599 23.40 11.85 20.70
N THR A 600 23.00 10.61 20.94
CA THR A 600 21.63 10.12 20.77
C THR A 600 21.13 9.45 22.04
N ALA A 601 19.84 9.53 22.30
CA ALA A 601 19.22 8.92 23.45
C ALA A 601 17.82 8.37 23.12
N PHE A 602 17.43 7.31 23.83
CA PHE A 602 16.04 6.88 23.93
C PHE A 602 15.62 6.81 25.40
N ARG A 603 14.38 7.19 25.68
CA ARG A 603 13.76 7.15 27.00
C ARG A 603 12.40 6.46 26.92
N GLN A 604 12.17 5.49 27.79
CA GLN A 604 10.83 4.96 28.05
C GLN A 604 10.22 5.73 29.22
N LYS A 605 8.99 6.19 29.04
CA LYS A 605 8.27 7.03 30.00
C LYS A 605 6.88 6.49 30.29
N GLN A 606 6.45 6.62 31.54
CA GLN A 606 5.06 6.48 31.94
C GLN A 606 4.61 7.82 32.54
N GLY A 607 3.82 8.58 31.79
CA GLY A 607 3.60 10.00 32.10
C GLY A 607 4.92 10.77 32.00
N GLU A 608 5.29 11.52 33.04
CA GLU A 608 6.55 12.26 33.09
C GLU A 608 7.73 11.46 33.67
N THR A 609 7.47 10.30 34.26
CA THR A 609 8.51 9.48 34.88
C THR A 609 9.24 8.66 33.83
N VAL A 610 10.57 8.79 33.77
CA VAL A 610 11.44 7.95 32.93
C VAL A 610 11.67 6.62 33.63
N SER A 611 11.12 5.54 33.07
CA SER A 611 11.31 4.17 33.56
C SER A 611 12.65 3.59 33.13
N LYS A 612 13.12 3.96 31.93
CA LYS A 612 14.35 3.42 31.33
C LYS A 612 14.95 4.42 30.37
N GLN A 613 16.27 4.47 30.27
CA GLN A 613 16.95 5.31 29.27
C GLN A 613 18.28 4.72 28.82
N MET A 614 18.68 5.08 27.60
CA MET A 614 19.98 4.78 27.02
C MET A 614 20.50 6.02 26.31
N ILE A 615 21.79 6.32 26.46
CA ILE A 615 22.45 7.45 25.83
C ILE A 615 23.79 6.97 25.29
N LEU A 616 24.06 7.25 24.02
CA LEU A 616 25.36 7.02 23.39
C LEU A 616 25.91 8.33 22.83
N GLU A 617 27.23 8.40 22.74
CA GLU A 617 27.96 9.57 22.28
C GLU A 617 29.20 9.12 21.49
N HIS A 618 29.50 9.83 20.41
CA HIS A 618 30.76 9.70 19.70
C HIS A 618 31.17 10.99 18.99
N THR A 619 32.34 10.96 18.35
CA THR A 619 32.83 12.06 17.50
C THR A 619 32.76 11.63 16.04
N PHE A 620 32.01 12.39 15.25
CA PHE A 620 31.85 12.19 13.81
C PHE A 620 32.74 13.16 13.03
N LYS A 621 33.32 12.70 11.92
CA LYS A 621 34.14 13.51 11.00
C LYS A 621 33.57 13.36 9.58
N THR A 622 33.28 14.50 8.93
CA THR A 622 32.74 14.51 7.55
C THR A 622 33.73 13.96 6.52
N SER A 623 33.22 13.53 5.35
CA SER A 623 34.04 12.95 4.26
C SER A 623 35.03 13.94 3.61
N GLY A 624 34.93 15.22 3.96
CA GLY A 624 35.77 16.29 3.44
C GLY A 624 35.12 17.08 2.30
N TYR A 625 35.52 18.34 2.16
CA TYR A 625 35.02 19.31 1.17
C TYR A 625 36.09 20.35 0.83
N GLN A 626 35.98 21.01 -0.34
CA GLN A 626 36.90 22.08 -0.71
C GLN A 626 36.64 23.35 0.11
N GLN A 627 37.68 24.12 0.44
CA GLN A 627 37.54 25.33 1.26
C GLN A 627 36.59 26.37 0.65
N ASN A 628 36.54 26.42 -0.68
CA ASN A 628 35.71 27.33 -1.46
C ASN A 628 34.29 26.81 -1.78
N ILE A 629 33.89 25.67 -1.20
CA ILE A 629 32.55 25.12 -1.44
C ILE A 629 31.47 26.14 -1.07
N ASP A 630 30.43 26.21 -1.89
CA ASP A 630 29.26 27.02 -1.60
C ASP A 630 28.61 26.58 -0.26
N SER A 631 28.19 27.56 0.55
CA SER A 631 27.66 27.29 1.89
C SER A 631 26.37 26.46 1.89
N THR A 632 25.52 26.60 0.87
CA THR A 632 24.31 25.79 0.72
C THR A 632 24.68 24.36 0.38
N GLN A 633 25.64 24.16 -0.54
CA GLN A 633 26.15 22.83 -0.89
C GLN A 633 26.81 22.13 0.31
N LEU A 634 27.60 22.88 1.09
CA LEU A 634 28.21 22.38 2.32
C LEU A 634 27.15 21.97 3.36
N GLY A 635 26.11 22.80 3.54
CA GLY A 635 25.02 22.48 4.44
C GLY A 635 24.28 21.19 4.06
N GLN A 636 23.99 21.00 2.78
CA GLN A 636 23.33 19.78 2.27
C GLN A 636 24.23 18.54 2.41
N LEU A 637 25.53 18.67 2.14
CA LEU A 637 26.52 17.61 2.38
C LEU A 637 26.58 17.20 3.85
N GLN A 638 26.79 18.17 4.75
CA GLN A 638 26.90 17.92 6.19
C GLN A 638 25.62 17.28 6.73
N HIS A 639 24.47 17.72 6.25
CA HIS A 639 23.19 17.16 6.61
C HIS A 639 23.02 15.70 6.16
N ALA A 640 23.33 15.41 4.89
CA ALA A 640 23.27 14.06 4.34
C ALA A 640 24.18 13.08 5.10
N GLU A 641 25.32 13.57 5.60
CA GLU A 641 26.27 12.77 6.38
C GLU A 641 25.87 12.62 7.84
N LEU A 642 25.43 13.71 8.49
CA LEU A 642 24.93 13.68 9.87
C LEU A 642 23.68 12.81 10.01
N TYR A 643 22.82 12.78 9.00
CA TYR A 643 21.65 11.90 8.99
C TYR A 643 22.08 10.43 9.09
N LYS A 644 23.04 10.02 8.26
CA LYS A 644 23.57 8.65 8.25
C LYS A 644 24.28 8.30 9.56
N ASP A 645 25.13 9.19 10.05
CA ASP A 645 25.83 9.01 11.33
C ASP A 645 24.86 8.89 12.52
N ALA A 646 23.83 9.75 12.53
CA ALA A 646 22.80 9.72 13.56
C ALA A 646 21.99 8.41 13.51
N ASP A 647 21.65 7.90 12.32
CA ASP A 647 20.96 6.61 12.17
C ASP A 647 21.76 5.45 12.78
N GLU A 648 23.05 5.37 12.46
CA GLU A 648 23.95 4.33 12.97
C GLU A 648 24.04 4.37 14.51
N LEU A 649 24.28 5.55 15.09
CA LEU A 649 24.39 5.72 16.54
C LEU A 649 23.04 5.48 17.26
N LEU A 650 21.95 5.96 16.66
CA LEU A 650 20.60 5.79 17.19
C LEU A 650 20.18 4.32 17.18
N THR A 651 20.54 3.59 16.12
CA THR A 651 20.34 2.14 16.01
C THR A 651 21.04 1.40 17.14
N GLN A 652 22.29 1.75 17.44
CA GLN A 652 23.00 1.16 18.57
C GLN A 652 22.35 1.55 19.91
N THR A 653 21.89 2.79 20.04
CA THR A 653 21.21 3.30 21.24
C THR A 653 19.92 2.51 21.51
N ALA A 654 19.10 2.28 20.48
CA ALA A 654 17.86 1.52 20.58
C ALA A 654 18.10 0.05 20.93
N LYS A 655 19.07 -0.61 20.28
CA LYS A 655 19.45 -1.99 20.57
C LYS A 655 19.91 -2.16 22.01
N ASN A 656 20.78 -1.26 22.49
CA ASN A 656 21.25 -1.28 23.87
C ASN A 656 20.08 -1.06 24.85
N LEU A 657 19.18 -0.10 24.58
CA LEU A 657 17.99 0.10 25.40
C LEU A 657 17.12 -1.14 25.45
N PHE A 658 16.90 -1.82 24.31
CA PHE A 658 16.07 -3.03 24.26
C PHE A 658 16.67 -4.17 25.09
N GLN A 659 18.00 -4.34 25.04
CA GLN A 659 18.71 -5.42 25.72
C GLN A 659 18.89 -5.22 27.23
N THR A 660 18.87 -3.98 27.72
CA THR A 660 18.91 -3.70 29.16
C THR A 660 17.72 -4.38 29.84
N LYS A 661 17.94 -5.33 30.74
CA LYS A 661 16.83 -5.98 31.46
C LYS A 661 16.24 -5.07 32.52
#